data_AF-I6SUS9-F1
#
_entry.id   AF-I6SUS9-F1
#
_cell.length_a   1.000
_cell.length_b   1.000
_cell.length_c   1.000
_cell.angle_alpha   90.00
_cell.angle_beta   90.00
_cell.angle_gamma   90.00
#
_symmetry.space_group_name_H-M   'P 1'
#
loop_
_entity.id
_entity.type
_entity.pdbx_description
1 polymer ?
#
loop_
_entity_poly.entity_id
_entity_poly.type
_entity_poly.pdbx_seq_one_letter_code
_entity_poly.pdbx_strand_id
1 'polypeptide(L)'
;MMYKTNDSIICIQAEATKPIYTGVVFWSYDRGTAKLRFKLMKGAIVQSLPEGVMVPIRLKFRSETADGGFGKHDYLATIEDRIGGVVSIVLDDNILGYVGTVEGSIYIEFPNGQALDTAGRFIFSIKRSPIDENVPELENFYFNGFSQTIDKIEELISNANDKLEKLATETNQSLANVEQKAVEVEQNLNKIEELYEEVDTYNKKQIDTKLSDKGERTVVEKNQENISRLQTTKADQAFVDAQLATIVSGAPKGTYNTFSELQAAYPNGTDGIFLVLENGHWYYWQTETTSWEDGGVYQSTDIQAASITPDKIAETTIQGSTNLFNWKSVIYGEYVDNNTGNFLPAANQQVYHSEYIPVSSGKRYKFSSWLGIPGAWFDGGKKFIRSISRADTTNMTDKAPENAAYLIWNGDAQRPATSAMITEFDANYPTYPNRYLPYQEVASVRWLEPTGIEVANFSVPEVQTNLFDSETITRGYFINNEAVLIENAKFAVSDYISVKPNTIYSVPLTLSTQGYYFNELKEPVCAIQHTEGSNNNNKQFKTPSNARYVRLNLYAGTTGSSKGNENFFSLTEGENVLTKATEYGVNQKWLNPYSKKLFGKKIVTFDDSITWYDHQLFVDKTTMPNTRAIGYQTYLRSAFGCEVNNQGISGQNTKQIGARSKAFDYSDYSLATFFAGVNDFGQSRAIGTVQAIGSSFDENTYCGAYQSMLEDVLKRFPTLRIGIIIPYKVWNTQLGGLMPREFTDKLVEIAKLYSIPYLNLYDEAQINEVNKDVLFVDDTSQVPYQYHLNNEGYRMISSYIVSFVNQIIG
;
A
#
# COMPACT_ATOMS: atom_id res chain seq x y z
N MET A 1 -28.28 25.99 -45.60
CA MET A 1 -29.47 26.87 -45.57
C MET A 1 -29.35 27.95 -46.64
N MET A 2 -30.47 28.44 -47.19
CA MET A 2 -30.51 29.51 -48.18
C MET A 2 -30.71 30.86 -47.48
N TYR A 3 -29.84 31.84 -47.74
CA TYR A 3 -29.88 33.16 -47.10
C TYR A 3 -30.08 34.27 -48.12
N LYS A 4 -30.83 35.32 -47.75
CA LYS A 4 -30.91 36.58 -48.48
C LYS A 4 -29.74 37.46 -48.02
N THR A 5 -28.65 37.41 -48.78
CA THR A 5 -27.34 37.95 -48.37
C THR A 5 -27.01 39.26 -49.08
N ASN A 6 -26.47 40.23 -48.33
CA ASN A 6 -25.76 41.37 -48.89
C ASN A 6 -24.26 41.28 -48.58
N ASP A 7 -23.43 41.55 -49.59
CA ASP A 7 -21.98 41.66 -49.45
C ASP A 7 -21.56 43.13 -49.51
N SER A 8 -20.89 43.59 -48.45
CA SER A 8 -20.35 44.95 -48.36
C SER A 8 -18.89 44.94 -47.92
N ILE A 9 -18.12 45.91 -48.36
CA ILE A 9 -16.72 46.10 -47.98
C ILE A 9 -16.64 47.15 -46.87
N ILE A 10 -15.87 46.86 -45.82
CA ILE A 10 -15.64 47.78 -44.70
C ILE A 10 -14.13 48.06 -44.60
N CYS A 11 -13.75 49.31 -44.80
CA CYS A 11 -12.36 49.76 -44.68
C CYS A 11 -12.08 50.30 -43.26
N ILE A 12 -11.19 49.62 -42.56
CA ILE A 12 -10.61 49.96 -41.26
C ILE A 12 -9.62 51.11 -41.46
N GLN A 13 -9.94 52.28 -40.94
CA GLN A 13 -9.12 53.49 -41.02
C GLN A 13 -9.40 54.42 -39.84
N ALA A 14 -8.51 55.40 -39.61
CA ALA A 14 -8.62 56.33 -38.48
C ALA A 14 -9.55 57.52 -38.78
N GLU A 15 -9.70 57.86 -40.06
CA GLU A 15 -10.53 58.97 -40.52
C GLU A 15 -12.02 58.63 -40.45
N ALA A 16 -12.83 59.58 -39.99
CA ALA A 16 -14.27 59.43 -40.02
C ALA A 16 -14.79 59.39 -41.46
N THR A 17 -15.40 58.28 -41.86
CA THR A 17 -16.03 58.12 -43.18
C THR A 17 -17.54 58.22 -43.11
N LYS A 18 -18.16 58.67 -44.21
CA LYS A 18 -19.62 58.62 -44.35
C LYS A 18 -20.11 57.17 -44.25
N PRO A 19 -21.27 56.91 -43.62
CA PRO A 19 -21.83 55.56 -43.56
C PRO A 19 -22.04 54.97 -44.96
N ILE A 20 -21.74 53.69 -45.11
CA ILE A 20 -21.98 52.94 -46.34
C ILE A 20 -23.47 52.71 -46.48
N TYR A 21 -24.07 53.28 -47.53
CA TYR A 21 -25.46 53.02 -47.86
C TYR A 21 -25.55 51.69 -48.61
N THR A 22 -25.97 50.63 -47.93
CA THR A 22 -25.97 49.27 -48.51
C THR A 22 -27.02 49.10 -49.60
N GLY A 23 -28.06 49.95 -49.62
CA GLY A 23 -29.23 49.80 -50.50
C GLY A 23 -30.14 48.62 -50.13
N VAL A 24 -29.83 47.89 -49.06
CA VAL A 24 -30.53 46.67 -48.65
C VAL A 24 -31.87 46.99 -48.00
N VAL A 25 -32.88 46.23 -48.39
CA VAL A 25 -34.19 46.21 -47.76
C VAL A 25 -34.52 44.79 -47.31
N PHE A 26 -34.52 44.56 -46.00
CA PHE A 26 -35.09 43.36 -45.40
C PHE A 26 -36.57 43.57 -45.12
N TRP A 27 -37.32 42.49 -45.17
CA TRP A 27 -38.74 42.48 -44.84
C TRP A 27 -38.95 41.76 -43.51
N SER A 28 -40.00 42.12 -42.77
CA SER A 28 -40.30 41.52 -41.45
C SER A 28 -40.51 39.99 -41.50
N TYR A 29 -40.74 39.44 -42.69
CA TYR A 29 -40.88 38.00 -42.95
C TYR A 29 -39.57 37.29 -43.32
N ASP A 30 -38.44 38.00 -43.46
CA ASP A 30 -37.11 37.41 -43.76
C ASP A 30 -36.49 36.69 -42.53
N ARG A 31 -37.33 36.07 -41.68
CA ARG A 31 -36.98 35.39 -40.42
C ARG A 31 -35.95 34.29 -40.65
N GLY A 32 -34.85 34.31 -39.90
CA GLY A 32 -33.71 33.39 -40.05
C GLY A 32 -32.98 33.43 -41.41
N THR A 33 -33.32 34.36 -42.32
CA THR A 33 -32.75 34.41 -43.68
C THR A 33 -32.13 35.76 -44.05
N ALA A 34 -32.42 36.83 -43.31
CA ALA A 34 -31.83 38.15 -43.48
C ALA A 34 -30.35 38.17 -43.03
N LYS A 35 -29.42 38.11 -43.99
CA LYS A 35 -27.98 38.00 -43.70
C LYS A 35 -27.20 39.20 -44.24
N LEU A 36 -26.39 39.80 -43.37
CA LEU A 36 -25.41 40.82 -43.74
C LEU A 36 -24.01 40.21 -43.68
N ARG A 37 -23.25 40.35 -44.76
CA ARG A 37 -21.89 39.82 -44.91
C ARG A 37 -20.94 40.96 -45.23
N PHE A 38 -19.84 41.03 -44.49
CA PHE A 38 -18.86 42.09 -44.58
C PHE A 38 -17.46 41.54 -44.84
N LYS A 39 -16.75 42.15 -45.77
CA LYS A 39 -15.32 41.94 -45.96
C LYS A 39 -14.54 43.09 -45.34
N LEU A 40 -13.72 42.79 -44.35
CA LEU A 40 -12.92 43.76 -43.60
C LEU A 40 -11.57 43.98 -44.30
N MET A 41 -11.20 45.23 -44.53
CA MET A 41 -9.95 45.62 -45.18
C MET A 41 -9.29 46.78 -44.44
N LYS A 42 -7.97 46.89 -44.46
CA LYS A 42 -7.21 48.08 -44.03
C LYS A 42 -6.56 48.71 -45.26
N GLY A 43 -7.13 49.82 -45.73
CA GLY A 43 -6.80 50.35 -47.06
C GLY A 43 -7.19 49.36 -48.16
N ALA A 44 -6.23 48.93 -48.99
CA ALA A 44 -6.42 47.92 -50.04
C ALA A 44 -6.09 46.49 -49.60
N ILE A 45 -5.68 46.28 -48.34
CA ILE A 45 -5.23 44.98 -47.83
C ILE A 45 -6.35 44.34 -47.02
N VAL A 46 -6.58 43.04 -47.22
CA VAL A 46 -7.56 42.28 -46.43
C VAL A 46 -7.13 42.21 -44.96
N GLN A 47 -8.06 42.46 -44.05
CA GLN A 47 -7.80 42.33 -42.62
C GLN A 47 -7.97 40.87 -42.18
N SER A 48 -6.88 40.17 -41.94
CA SER A 48 -6.92 38.82 -41.33
C SER A 48 -7.43 38.90 -39.89
N LEU A 49 -8.16 37.86 -39.46
CA LEU A 49 -8.76 37.71 -38.13
C LEU A 49 -8.18 36.48 -37.42
N PRO A 50 -7.03 36.61 -36.73
CA PRO A 50 -6.40 35.54 -35.97
C PRO A 50 -7.32 34.83 -34.97
N GLU A 51 -6.88 33.67 -34.50
CA GLU A 51 -7.62 32.90 -33.51
C GLU A 51 -7.83 33.71 -32.22
N GLY A 52 -9.04 33.60 -31.67
CA GLY A 52 -9.50 34.38 -30.51
C GLY A 52 -9.94 35.82 -30.80
N VAL A 53 -9.82 36.34 -32.03
CA VAL A 53 -10.42 37.63 -32.40
C VAL A 53 -11.95 37.52 -32.43
N MET A 54 -12.61 38.54 -31.88
CA MET A 54 -14.07 38.71 -31.88
C MET A 54 -14.46 39.95 -32.70
N VAL A 55 -15.63 39.92 -33.34
CA VAL A 55 -16.11 41.04 -34.16
C VAL A 55 -17.54 41.44 -33.74
N PRO A 56 -17.68 42.31 -32.74
CA PRO A 56 -18.99 42.84 -32.35
C PRO A 56 -19.57 43.77 -33.42
N ILE A 57 -20.88 43.68 -33.65
CA ILE A 57 -21.64 44.57 -34.52
C ILE A 57 -22.82 45.14 -33.72
N ARG A 58 -22.86 46.47 -33.60
CA ARG A 58 -23.96 47.19 -32.96
C ARG A 58 -24.90 47.76 -34.01
N LEU A 59 -26.17 47.41 -33.91
CA LEU A 59 -27.26 47.99 -34.68
C LEU A 59 -28.00 49.01 -33.81
N LYS A 60 -28.30 50.18 -34.40
CA LYS A 60 -29.00 51.28 -33.74
C LYS A 60 -30.19 51.72 -34.58
N PHE A 61 -31.33 51.91 -33.95
CA PHE A 61 -32.59 52.30 -34.61
C PHE A 61 -33.37 53.27 -33.72
N ARG A 62 -34.30 54.04 -34.29
CA ARG A 62 -35.11 54.98 -33.50
C ARG A 62 -36.09 54.21 -32.62
N SER A 63 -36.21 54.60 -31.36
CA SER A 63 -37.20 54.05 -30.44
C SER A 63 -37.75 55.16 -29.55
N GLU A 64 -39.07 55.21 -29.41
CA GLU A 64 -39.76 56.18 -28.55
C GLU A 64 -39.66 55.81 -27.06
N THR A 65 -39.40 54.53 -26.77
CA THR A 65 -39.38 53.99 -25.40
C THR A 65 -37.98 53.78 -24.85
N ALA A 66 -36.94 53.87 -25.69
CA ALA A 66 -35.55 53.73 -25.25
C ALA A 66 -35.01 55.04 -24.65
N ASP A 67 -34.22 54.92 -23.59
CA ASP A 67 -33.52 56.06 -23.00
C ASP A 67 -32.55 56.68 -24.03
N GLY A 68 -32.69 57.99 -24.28
CA GLY A 68 -31.97 58.70 -25.34
C GLY A 68 -32.52 58.55 -26.76
N GLY A 69 -33.71 57.95 -26.95
CA GLY A 69 -34.46 57.94 -28.22
C GLY A 69 -34.03 56.90 -29.26
N PHE A 70 -33.15 55.97 -28.88
CA PHE A 70 -32.64 54.93 -29.78
C PHE A 70 -32.52 53.56 -29.10
N GLY A 71 -33.07 52.54 -29.75
CA GLY A 71 -32.83 51.14 -29.40
C GLY A 71 -31.48 50.65 -29.94
N LYS A 72 -30.90 49.64 -29.28
CA LYS A 72 -29.60 49.06 -29.64
C LYS A 72 -29.64 47.54 -29.58
N HIS A 73 -29.29 46.89 -30.68
CA HIS A 73 -29.12 45.44 -30.73
C HIS A 73 -27.68 45.10 -31.05
N ASP A 74 -27.07 44.28 -30.22
CA ASP A 74 -25.66 43.90 -30.33
C ASP A 74 -25.54 42.44 -30.77
N TYR A 75 -24.77 42.24 -31.83
CA TYR A 75 -24.48 40.94 -32.43
C TYR A 75 -23.01 40.64 -32.28
N LEU A 76 -22.66 39.38 -32.03
CA LEU A 76 -21.31 38.89 -32.26
C LEU A 76 -21.28 38.28 -33.67
N ALA A 77 -20.47 38.81 -34.57
CA ALA A 77 -20.43 38.33 -35.94
C ALA A 77 -19.77 36.95 -36.05
N THR A 78 -20.34 36.09 -36.89
CA THR A 78 -19.71 34.82 -37.29
C THR A 78 -18.56 35.12 -38.24
N ILE A 79 -17.35 34.67 -37.89
CA ILE A 79 -16.19 34.77 -38.79
C ILE A 79 -16.25 33.60 -39.77
N GLU A 80 -16.54 33.89 -41.04
CA GLU A 80 -16.67 32.87 -42.10
C GLU A 80 -15.33 32.54 -42.75
N ASP A 81 -14.45 33.53 -42.87
CA ASP A 81 -13.11 33.37 -43.42
C ASP A 81 -12.13 34.25 -42.65
N ARG A 82 -11.32 33.60 -41.80
CA ARG A 82 -10.31 34.26 -40.98
C ARG A 82 -9.20 34.89 -41.80
N ILE A 83 -8.82 34.28 -42.92
CA ILE A 83 -7.72 34.77 -43.76
C ILE A 83 -8.24 35.88 -44.68
N GLY A 84 -9.42 35.66 -45.26
CA GLY A 84 -10.10 36.59 -46.16
C GLY A 84 -10.83 37.76 -45.47
N GLY A 85 -10.85 37.80 -44.13
CA GLY A 85 -11.44 38.88 -43.34
C GLY A 85 -12.95 38.98 -43.51
N VAL A 86 -13.64 37.85 -43.67
CA VAL A 86 -15.08 37.81 -43.92
C VAL A 86 -15.83 37.50 -42.64
N VAL A 87 -16.79 38.36 -42.30
CA VAL A 87 -17.69 38.19 -41.17
C VAL A 87 -19.15 38.32 -41.61
N SER A 88 -20.07 37.73 -40.87
CA SER A 88 -21.50 37.89 -41.13
C SER A 88 -22.34 37.91 -39.86
N ILE A 89 -23.51 38.51 -39.97
CA ILE A 89 -24.60 38.38 -39.00
C ILE A 89 -25.87 37.96 -39.72
N VAL A 90 -26.66 37.11 -39.08
CA VAL A 90 -28.06 36.84 -39.44
C VAL A 90 -28.91 37.62 -38.45
N LEU A 91 -29.85 38.42 -38.96
CA LEU A 91 -30.71 39.24 -38.11
C LEU A 91 -31.74 38.36 -37.40
N ASP A 92 -31.89 38.56 -36.09
CA ASP A 92 -32.89 37.86 -35.29
C ASP A 92 -34.29 38.41 -35.55
N ASP A 93 -35.30 37.58 -35.33
CA ASP A 93 -36.71 37.92 -35.58
C ASP A 93 -37.17 39.17 -34.81
N ASN A 94 -36.54 39.46 -33.67
CA ASN A 94 -36.80 40.64 -32.84
C ASN A 94 -36.54 41.96 -33.61
N ILE A 95 -35.37 42.11 -34.25
CA ILE A 95 -35.06 43.35 -34.98
C ILE A 95 -35.88 43.47 -36.28
N LEU A 96 -36.31 42.36 -36.87
CA LEU A 96 -37.17 42.35 -38.06
C LEU A 96 -38.57 42.93 -37.78
N GLY A 97 -38.96 43.08 -36.51
CA GLY A 97 -40.17 43.81 -36.11
C GLY A 97 -40.08 45.33 -36.26
N TYR A 98 -38.86 45.89 -36.32
CA TYR A 98 -38.67 47.32 -36.55
C TYR A 98 -38.95 47.71 -38.01
N VAL A 99 -39.60 48.85 -38.24
CA VAL A 99 -39.83 49.40 -39.58
C VAL A 99 -39.16 50.75 -39.69
N GLY A 100 -38.16 50.86 -40.56
CA GLY A 100 -37.39 52.08 -40.74
C GLY A 100 -35.93 51.83 -41.07
N THR A 101 -35.11 52.86 -40.90
CA THR A 101 -33.68 52.83 -41.16
C THR A 101 -32.92 52.33 -39.92
N VAL A 102 -31.98 51.41 -40.14
CA VAL A 102 -31.09 50.84 -39.12
C VAL A 102 -29.65 51.22 -39.45
N GLU A 103 -28.94 51.74 -38.44
CA GLU A 103 -27.53 52.11 -38.52
C GLU A 103 -26.67 51.05 -37.84
N GLY A 104 -25.73 50.45 -38.57
CA GLY A 104 -24.81 49.45 -38.07
C GLY A 104 -23.39 49.99 -37.85
N SER A 105 -22.71 49.45 -36.85
CA SER A 105 -21.34 49.79 -36.45
C SER A 105 -20.54 48.53 -36.18
N ILE A 106 -19.36 48.40 -36.77
CA ILE A 106 -18.51 47.20 -36.64
C ILE A 106 -17.28 47.50 -35.79
N TYR A 107 -16.99 46.60 -34.85
CA TYR A 107 -15.85 46.64 -33.95
C TYR A 107 -15.02 45.36 -34.07
N ILE A 108 -13.75 45.40 -33.69
CA ILE A 108 -12.87 44.22 -33.63
C ILE A 108 -12.23 44.19 -32.25
N GLU A 109 -12.29 43.06 -31.57
CA GLU A 109 -11.67 42.84 -30.27
C GLU A 109 -10.63 41.72 -30.38
N PHE A 110 -9.43 41.96 -29.87
CA PHE A 110 -8.30 41.04 -29.91
C PHE A 110 -8.15 40.30 -28.56
N PRO A 111 -7.58 39.08 -28.55
CA PRO A 111 -7.42 38.26 -27.35
C PRO A 111 -6.61 38.93 -26.22
N ASN A 112 -5.74 39.87 -26.57
CA ASN A 112 -4.90 40.61 -25.63
C ASN A 112 -5.61 41.81 -24.99
N GLY A 113 -6.93 41.93 -25.17
CA GLY A 113 -7.76 43.01 -24.63
C GLY A 113 -7.73 44.30 -25.45
N GLN A 114 -7.02 44.35 -26.59
CA GLN A 114 -7.08 45.49 -27.50
C GLN A 114 -8.40 45.48 -28.27
N ALA A 115 -9.00 46.66 -28.49
CA ALA A 115 -10.22 46.80 -29.28
C ALA A 115 -10.06 47.91 -30.33
N LEU A 116 -10.79 47.78 -31.44
CA LEU A 116 -10.75 48.68 -32.58
C LEU A 116 -12.18 49.04 -33.02
N ASP A 117 -12.50 50.33 -33.01
CA ASP A 117 -13.64 50.86 -33.77
C ASP A 117 -13.19 51.03 -35.22
N THR A 118 -13.81 50.32 -36.14
CA THR A 118 -13.32 50.21 -37.52
C THR A 118 -13.60 51.46 -38.38
N ALA A 119 -14.29 52.48 -37.84
CA ALA A 119 -14.98 53.54 -38.60
C ALA A 119 -16.03 53.02 -39.59
N GLY A 120 -16.21 51.69 -39.68
CA GLY A 120 -17.18 50.98 -40.50
C GLY A 120 -18.59 51.20 -39.98
N ARG A 121 -19.27 52.18 -40.56
CA ARG A 121 -20.70 52.43 -40.37
C ARG A 121 -21.44 52.03 -41.64
N PHE A 122 -22.58 51.38 -41.49
CA PHE A 122 -23.42 50.97 -42.62
C PHE A 122 -24.90 51.23 -42.33
N ILE A 123 -25.69 51.38 -43.38
CA ILE A 123 -27.13 51.66 -43.27
C ILE A 123 -27.91 50.67 -44.12
N PHE A 124 -28.97 50.11 -43.57
CA PHE A 124 -29.98 49.33 -44.29
C PHE A 124 -31.39 49.70 -43.80
N SER A 125 -32.42 49.21 -44.48
CA SER A 125 -33.81 49.46 -44.09
C SER A 125 -34.58 48.17 -43.88
N ILE A 126 -35.53 48.19 -42.94
CA ILE A 126 -36.49 47.10 -42.71
C ILE A 126 -37.89 47.62 -43.07
N LYS A 127 -38.63 46.84 -43.84
CA LYS A 127 -40.02 47.12 -44.23
C LYS A 127 -40.96 46.03 -43.74
N ARG A 128 -42.22 46.38 -43.50
CA ARG A 128 -43.25 45.42 -43.11
C ARG A 128 -43.71 44.60 -44.30
N SER A 129 -43.74 43.27 -44.14
CA SER A 129 -44.34 42.37 -45.14
C SER A 129 -45.87 42.50 -45.13
N PRO A 130 -46.55 42.43 -46.29
CA PRO A 130 -48.02 42.46 -46.35
C PRO A 130 -48.73 41.33 -45.60
N ILE A 131 -48.03 40.23 -45.34
CA ILE A 131 -48.57 39.02 -44.68
C ILE A 131 -48.33 38.98 -43.16
N ASP A 132 -47.67 40.00 -42.62
CA ASP A 132 -47.21 40.02 -41.22
C ASP A 132 -48.05 41.03 -40.42
N GLU A 133 -49.21 40.58 -39.94
CA GLU A 133 -50.19 41.42 -39.21
C GLU A 133 -49.84 41.60 -37.73
N ASN A 134 -49.06 40.67 -37.15
CA ASN A 134 -48.67 40.68 -35.73
C ASN A 134 -47.15 40.81 -35.58
N VAL A 135 -46.72 42.01 -35.20
CA VAL A 135 -45.31 42.30 -34.96
C VAL A 135 -44.99 42.04 -33.47
N PRO A 136 -43.98 41.19 -33.16
CA PRO A 136 -43.51 41.01 -31.78
C PRO A 136 -43.07 42.32 -31.14
N GLU A 137 -43.17 42.45 -29.81
CA GLU A 137 -42.62 43.62 -29.11
C GLU A 137 -41.11 43.73 -29.36
N LEU A 138 -40.68 44.87 -29.89
CA LEU A 138 -39.28 45.17 -30.17
C LEU A 138 -38.56 45.51 -28.87
N GLU A 139 -37.58 44.69 -28.48
CA GLU A 139 -36.78 44.99 -27.30
C GLU A 139 -35.83 46.16 -27.56
N ASN A 140 -35.76 47.12 -26.64
CA ASN A 140 -34.87 48.27 -26.76
C ASN A 140 -33.38 47.91 -26.62
N PHE A 141 -33.08 46.78 -25.96
CA PHE A 141 -31.73 46.25 -25.79
C PHE A 141 -31.75 44.74 -25.99
N TYR A 142 -30.88 44.23 -26.87
CA TYR A 142 -30.77 42.80 -27.20
C TYR A 142 -29.30 42.43 -27.46
N PHE A 143 -28.86 41.25 -27.02
CA PHE A 143 -27.50 40.73 -27.24
C PHE A 143 -27.50 39.26 -27.66
N ASN A 144 -27.08 38.96 -28.90
CA ASN A 144 -27.08 37.58 -29.44
C ASN A 144 -25.82 36.75 -29.10
N GLY A 145 -24.82 37.31 -28.39
CA GLY A 145 -23.59 36.55 -28.09
C GLY A 145 -23.79 35.31 -27.20
N PHE A 146 -24.92 35.20 -26.51
CA PHE A 146 -25.27 34.02 -25.70
C PHE A 146 -25.56 32.77 -26.55
N SER A 147 -26.25 32.93 -27.70
CA SER A 147 -26.61 31.80 -28.57
C SER A 147 -25.37 31.06 -29.10
N GLN A 148 -24.35 31.82 -29.52
CA GLN A 148 -23.08 31.23 -29.97
C GLN A 148 -22.29 30.53 -28.85
N THR A 149 -22.52 30.93 -27.60
CA THR A 149 -21.91 30.25 -26.45
C THR A 149 -22.60 28.92 -26.19
N ILE A 150 -23.92 28.85 -26.35
CA ILE A 150 -24.71 27.62 -26.25
C ILE A 150 -24.28 26.62 -27.33
N ASP A 151 -24.19 27.05 -28.60
CA ASP A 151 -23.78 26.17 -29.72
C ASP A 151 -22.40 25.53 -29.48
N LYS A 152 -21.44 26.29 -28.94
CA LYS A 152 -20.11 25.77 -28.58
C LYS A 152 -20.14 24.77 -27.42
N ILE A 153 -21.02 24.97 -26.44
CA ILE A 153 -21.20 24.03 -25.34
C ILE A 153 -21.76 22.72 -25.87
N GLU A 154 -22.75 22.78 -26.76
CA GLU A 154 -23.34 21.59 -27.39
C GLU A 154 -22.31 20.81 -28.22
N GLU A 155 -21.46 21.50 -28.99
CA GLU A 155 -20.36 20.87 -29.74
C GLU A 155 -19.34 20.18 -28.81
N LEU A 156 -18.96 20.83 -27.70
CA LEU A 156 -18.06 20.24 -26.71
C LEU A 156 -18.66 18.99 -26.06
N ILE A 157 -19.96 19.00 -25.75
CA ILE A 157 -20.68 17.85 -25.19
C ILE A 157 -20.69 16.69 -26.20
N SER A 158 -20.98 16.96 -27.48
CA SER A 158 -20.95 15.94 -28.53
C SER A 158 -19.57 15.30 -28.66
N ASN A 159 -18.52 16.11 -28.74
CA ASN A 159 -17.14 15.62 -28.85
C ASN A 159 -16.68 14.81 -27.62
N ALA A 160 -17.15 15.17 -26.43
CA ALA A 160 -16.87 14.41 -25.21
C ALA A 160 -17.57 13.04 -25.24
N ASN A 161 -18.83 12.98 -25.69
CA ASN A 161 -19.58 11.74 -25.80
C ASN A 161 -18.95 10.76 -26.80
N ASP A 162 -18.53 11.23 -27.97
CA ASP A 162 -17.86 10.39 -28.98
C ASP A 162 -16.55 9.76 -28.45
N LYS A 163 -15.78 10.55 -27.68
CA LYS A 163 -14.55 10.05 -27.02
C LYS A 163 -14.86 9.01 -25.95
N LEU A 164 -15.91 9.20 -25.17
CA LEU A 164 -16.34 8.25 -24.14
C LEU A 164 -16.80 6.93 -24.76
N GLU A 165 -17.57 6.97 -25.85
CA GLU A 165 -18.05 5.77 -26.53
C GLU A 165 -16.90 4.97 -27.16
N LYS A 166 -15.91 5.65 -27.75
CA LYS A 166 -14.69 5.01 -28.24
C LYS A 166 -13.91 4.33 -27.11
N LEU A 167 -13.72 5.03 -25.99
CA LEU A 167 -13.00 4.49 -24.84
C LEU A 167 -13.73 3.28 -24.22
N ALA A 168 -15.06 3.33 -24.14
CA ALA A 168 -15.88 2.23 -23.68
C ALA A 168 -15.74 1.00 -24.58
N THR A 169 -15.69 1.20 -25.90
CA THR A 169 -15.49 0.12 -26.88
C THR A 169 -14.12 -0.53 -26.72
N GLU A 170 -13.05 0.25 -26.63
CA GLU A 170 -11.67 -0.25 -26.43
C GLU A 170 -11.52 -0.99 -25.08
N THR A 171 -12.20 -0.50 -24.04
CA THR A 171 -12.22 -1.13 -22.71
C THR A 171 -12.94 -2.47 -22.75
N ASN A 172 -14.12 -2.54 -23.36
CA ASN A 172 -14.89 -3.78 -23.49
C ASN A 172 -14.13 -4.85 -24.30
N GLN A 173 -13.44 -4.45 -25.37
CA GLN A 173 -12.60 -5.35 -26.15
C GLN A 173 -11.41 -5.88 -25.32
N SER A 174 -10.80 -5.02 -24.51
CA SER A 174 -9.71 -5.42 -23.61
C SER A 174 -10.19 -6.38 -22.51
N LEU A 175 -11.39 -6.16 -21.98
CA LEU A 175 -12.02 -7.04 -20.98
C LEU A 175 -12.27 -8.43 -21.57
N ALA A 176 -12.85 -8.52 -22.78
CA ALA A 176 -13.08 -9.80 -23.46
C ALA A 176 -11.78 -10.59 -23.67
N ASN A 177 -10.67 -9.91 -23.99
CA ASN A 177 -9.36 -10.55 -24.12
C ASN A 177 -8.83 -11.09 -22.78
N VAL A 178 -9.10 -10.39 -21.68
CA VAL A 178 -8.70 -10.85 -20.33
C VAL A 178 -9.54 -12.05 -19.91
N GLU A 179 -10.86 -12.00 -20.13
CA GLU A 179 -11.76 -13.12 -19.87
C GLU A 179 -11.34 -14.37 -20.65
N GLN A 180 -11.00 -14.24 -21.93
CA GLN A 180 -10.50 -15.35 -22.73
C GLN A 180 -9.20 -15.93 -22.17
N LYS A 181 -8.26 -15.08 -21.74
CA LYS A 181 -7.01 -15.53 -21.10
C LYS A 181 -7.25 -16.19 -19.74
N ALA A 182 -8.23 -15.74 -18.97
CA ALA A 182 -8.60 -16.37 -17.71
C ALA A 182 -9.10 -17.81 -17.92
N VAL A 183 -9.94 -18.03 -18.93
CA VAL A 183 -10.39 -19.38 -19.33
C VAL A 183 -9.22 -20.27 -19.74
N GLU A 184 -8.25 -19.74 -20.50
CA GLU A 184 -7.05 -20.49 -20.90
C GLU A 184 -6.16 -20.86 -19.70
N VAL A 185 -6.03 -19.96 -18.72
CA VAL A 185 -5.31 -20.24 -17.47
C VAL A 185 -6.02 -21.34 -16.67
N GLU A 186 -7.34 -21.31 -16.56
CA GLU A 186 -8.12 -22.34 -15.87
C GLU A 186 -7.95 -23.72 -16.53
N GLN A 187 -7.99 -23.79 -17.87
CA GLN A 187 -7.73 -25.03 -18.60
C GLN A 187 -6.31 -25.57 -18.34
N ASN A 188 -5.32 -24.69 -18.27
CA ASN A 188 -3.94 -25.07 -17.98
C ASN A 188 -3.76 -25.55 -16.53
N LEU A 189 -4.46 -24.94 -15.57
CA LEU A 189 -4.46 -25.38 -14.17
C LEU A 189 -5.04 -26.79 -14.02
N ASN A 190 -6.17 -27.07 -14.66
CA ASN A 190 -6.79 -28.41 -14.64
C ASN A 190 -5.83 -29.47 -15.21
N LYS A 191 -5.12 -29.14 -16.29
CA LYS A 191 -4.13 -30.05 -16.89
C LYS A 191 -2.91 -30.28 -16.01
N ILE A 192 -2.50 -29.29 -15.23
CA ILE A 192 -1.44 -29.44 -14.23
C ILE A 192 -1.89 -30.35 -13.09
N GLU A 193 -3.14 -30.23 -12.65
CA GLU A 193 -3.71 -31.09 -11.61
C GLU A 193 -3.75 -32.57 -12.04
N GLU A 194 -4.22 -32.85 -13.26
CA GLU A 194 -4.18 -34.21 -13.85
C GLU A 194 -2.74 -34.78 -13.87
N LEU A 195 -1.75 -33.98 -14.27
CA LEU A 195 -0.34 -34.40 -14.28
C LEU A 195 0.21 -34.66 -12.88
N TYR A 196 -0.21 -33.89 -11.87
CA TYR A 196 0.17 -34.12 -10.48
C TYR A 196 -0.39 -35.45 -9.95
N GLU A 197 -1.64 -35.78 -10.26
CA GLU A 197 -2.25 -37.06 -9.86
C GLU A 197 -1.55 -38.26 -10.51
N GLU A 198 -1.16 -38.15 -11.78
CA GLU A 198 -0.37 -39.19 -12.46
C GLU A 198 0.99 -39.41 -11.80
N VAL A 199 1.70 -38.32 -11.43
CA VAL A 199 3.01 -38.39 -10.76
C VAL A 199 2.88 -38.97 -9.35
N ASP A 200 1.87 -38.58 -8.57
CA ASP A 200 1.64 -39.12 -7.23
C ASP A 200 1.35 -40.63 -7.29
N THR A 201 0.53 -41.06 -8.26
CA THR A 201 0.23 -42.47 -8.50
C THR A 201 1.47 -43.26 -8.91
N TYR A 202 2.30 -42.72 -9.80
CA TYR A 202 3.56 -43.34 -10.21
C TYR A 202 4.54 -43.48 -9.04
N ASN A 203 4.67 -42.43 -8.22
CA ASN A 203 5.55 -42.42 -7.05
C ASN A 203 5.07 -43.42 -5.98
N LYS A 204 3.77 -43.50 -5.71
CA LYS A 204 3.20 -44.52 -4.81
C LYS A 204 3.53 -45.93 -5.30
N LYS A 205 3.32 -46.22 -6.59
CA LYS A 205 3.67 -47.52 -7.18
C LYS A 205 5.17 -47.85 -7.05
N GLN A 206 6.05 -46.88 -7.28
CA GLN A 206 7.50 -47.03 -7.09
C GLN A 206 7.88 -47.28 -5.62
N ILE A 207 7.24 -46.57 -4.69
CA ILE A 207 7.45 -46.72 -3.24
C ILE A 207 6.96 -48.09 -2.77
N ASP A 208 5.77 -48.53 -3.20
CA ASP A 208 5.22 -49.84 -2.88
C ASP A 208 6.10 -50.97 -3.43
N THR A 209 6.62 -50.82 -4.65
CA THR A 209 7.58 -51.77 -5.24
C THR A 209 8.90 -51.81 -4.44
N LYS A 210 9.42 -50.65 -4.01
CA LYS A 210 10.64 -50.60 -3.16
C LYS A 210 10.42 -51.10 -1.74
N LEU A 211 9.20 -50.95 -1.21
CA LEU A 211 8.79 -51.48 0.09
C LEU A 211 8.60 -53.00 0.03
N SER A 212 8.09 -53.56 -1.08
CA SER A 212 8.08 -55.00 -1.28
C SER A 212 9.50 -55.56 -1.40
N ASP A 213 10.39 -54.90 -2.15
CA ASP A 213 11.78 -55.35 -2.34
C ASP A 213 12.65 -55.24 -1.07
N LYS A 214 12.35 -54.31 -0.14
CA LYS A 214 13.03 -54.20 1.16
C LYS A 214 12.36 -55.01 2.28
N GLY A 215 11.14 -55.47 2.06
CA GLY A 215 10.27 -56.12 3.04
C GLY A 215 10.27 -57.65 3.00
N GLU A 216 11.23 -58.30 2.34
CA GLU A 216 11.25 -59.77 2.26
C GLU A 216 12.03 -60.42 3.40
N ARG A 217 11.29 -60.92 4.40
CA ARG A 217 11.49 -62.11 5.26
C ARG A 217 12.80 -62.34 6.04
N THR A 218 13.97 -62.03 5.50
CA THR A 218 15.25 -62.60 5.99
C THR A 218 15.77 -61.97 7.28
N VAL A 219 15.44 -60.70 7.57
CA VAL A 219 15.93 -60.00 8.78
C VAL A 219 15.07 -60.31 10.00
N VAL A 220 13.75 -60.44 9.82
CA VAL A 220 12.81 -60.73 10.91
C VAL A 220 12.99 -62.17 11.41
N GLU A 221 13.15 -63.14 10.49
CA GLU A 221 13.40 -64.55 10.85
C GLU A 221 14.75 -64.72 11.58
N LYS A 222 15.81 -64.02 11.15
CA LYS A 222 17.12 -64.01 11.84
C LYS A 222 17.05 -63.40 13.24
N ASN A 223 16.27 -62.34 13.42
CA ASN A 223 16.11 -61.70 14.73
C ASN A 223 15.32 -62.60 15.68
N GLN A 224 14.34 -63.34 15.19
CA GLN A 224 13.59 -64.31 15.99
C GLN A 224 14.49 -65.48 16.46
N GLU A 225 15.36 -66.00 15.58
CA GLU A 225 16.36 -67.01 15.94
C GLU A 225 17.39 -66.49 16.96
N ASN A 226 17.89 -65.27 16.77
CA ASN A 226 18.84 -64.64 17.70
C ASN A 226 18.23 -64.39 19.09
N ILE A 227 16.96 -63.99 19.16
CA ILE A 227 16.22 -63.80 20.43
C ILE A 227 16.06 -65.14 21.16
N SER A 228 15.75 -66.22 20.42
CA SER A 228 15.57 -67.56 20.98
C SER A 228 16.90 -68.15 21.50
N ARG A 229 18.02 -67.82 20.84
CA ARG A 229 19.37 -68.19 21.28
C ARG A 229 19.84 -67.38 22.49
N LEU A 230 19.45 -66.11 22.60
CA LEU A 230 19.76 -65.25 23.76
C LEU A 230 18.99 -65.68 25.02
N GLN A 231 17.83 -66.32 24.90
CA GLN A 231 17.09 -66.86 26.03
C GLN A 231 17.71 -68.16 26.60
N THR A 232 18.48 -68.89 25.81
CA THR A 232 19.11 -70.17 26.19
C THR A 232 20.57 -70.05 26.63
N THR A 233 21.18 -68.85 26.50
CA THR A 233 22.62 -68.61 26.79
C THR A 233 22.86 -67.62 27.94
N LYS A 234 21.82 -67.10 28.61
CA LYS A 234 22.00 -66.21 29.77
C LYS A 234 22.30 -67.05 31.02
N ALA A 235 23.33 -66.65 31.78
CA ALA A 235 23.65 -67.23 33.08
C ALA A 235 22.43 -67.14 34.02
N ASP A 236 22.21 -68.19 34.82
CA ASP A 236 21.10 -68.29 35.76
C ASP A 236 21.09 -67.09 36.72
N GLN A 237 19.91 -66.56 37.03
CA GLN A 237 19.77 -65.43 37.95
C GLN A 237 20.37 -65.77 39.33
N ALA A 238 20.30 -67.05 39.74
CA ALA A 238 20.97 -67.53 40.94
C ALA A 238 22.52 -67.44 40.88
N PHE A 239 23.13 -67.59 39.70
CA PHE A 239 24.57 -67.42 39.52
C PHE A 239 24.97 -65.94 39.59
N VAL A 240 24.17 -65.07 38.96
CA VAL A 240 24.40 -63.62 39.00
C VAL A 240 24.21 -63.07 40.42
N ASP A 241 23.19 -63.52 41.14
CA ASP A 241 22.92 -63.12 42.52
C ASP A 241 23.98 -63.65 43.51
N ALA A 242 24.51 -64.86 43.29
CA ALA A 242 25.62 -65.42 44.07
C ALA A 242 26.93 -64.64 43.87
N GLN A 243 27.23 -64.22 42.64
CA GLN A 243 28.38 -63.37 42.33
C GLN A 243 28.21 -61.97 42.95
N LEU A 244 27.00 -61.39 42.88
CA LEU A 244 26.72 -60.07 43.45
C LEU A 244 26.81 -60.06 44.99
N ALA A 245 26.40 -61.15 45.65
CA ALA A 245 26.46 -61.26 47.12
C ALA A 245 27.89 -61.22 47.69
N THR A 246 28.91 -61.55 46.89
CA THR A 246 30.32 -61.48 47.33
C THR A 246 30.94 -60.07 47.23
N ILE A 247 30.26 -59.13 46.56
CA ILE A 247 30.78 -57.78 46.24
C ILE A 247 30.05 -56.66 47.03
N VAL A 248 28.93 -56.94 47.71
CA VAL A 248 28.17 -55.91 48.45
C VAL A 248 28.73 -55.66 49.87
N SER A 249 29.85 -54.94 49.89
CA SER A 249 30.19 -54.00 50.95
C SER A 249 31.01 -52.93 50.24
N GLY A 250 30.44 -51.77 49.94
CA GLY A 250 31.11 -50.69 49.19
C GLY A 250 32.38 -50.11 49.84
N ALA A 251 32.86 -50.69 50.94
CA ALA A 251 34.14 -50.40 51.57
C ALA A 251 35.15 -51.54 51.28
N PRO A 252 36.42 -51.22 50.94
CA PRO A 252 37.48 -52.21 50.84
C PRO A 252 37.60 -53.02 52.14
N LYS A 253 37.63 -54.35 52.03
CA LYS A 253 37.82 -55.29 53.15
C LYS A 253 39.23 -55.15 53.76
N GLY A 254 40.17 -54.62 52.98
CA GLY A 254 41.49 -54.24 53.44
C GLY A 254 42.17 -53.33 52.41
N THR A 255 43.29 -52.72 52.84
CA THR A 255 44.07 -51.81 52.02
C THR A 255 45.54 -52.21 52.10
N TYR A 256 46.20 -52.27 50.95
CA TYR A 256 47.61 -52.66 50.79
C TYR A 256 48.36 -51.58 50.02
N ASN A 257 49.66 -51.41 50.27
CA ASN A 257 50.41 -50.36 49.58
C ASN A 257 50.71 -50.78 48.15
N THR A 258 51.09 -52.04 47.91
CA THR A 258 51.40 -52.57 46.56
C THR A 258 50.59 -53.82 46.24
N PHE A 259 50.44 -54.15 44.96
CA PHE A 259 49.72 -55.36 44.54
C PHE A 259 50.42 -56.65 44.98
N SER A 260 51.76 -56.67 45.00
CA SER A 260 52.50 -57.82 45.52
C SER A 260 52.27 -58.07 47.01
N GLU A 261 52.02 -57.03 47.82
CA GLU A 261 51.66 -57.21 49.24
C GLU A 261 50.29 -57.89 49.39
N LEU A 262 49.31 -57.51 48.57
CA LEU A 262 48.01 -58.18 48.53
C LEU A 262 48.15 -59.66 48.15
N GLN A 263 48.92 -59.95 47.09
CA GLN A 263 49.18 -61.32 46.65
C GLN A 263 49.92 -62.15 47.72
N ALA A 264 50.87 -61.55 48.44
CA ALA A 264 51.60 -62.24 49.50
C ALA A 264 50.73 -62.51 50.73
N ALA A 265 49.82 -61.60 51.07
CA ALA A 265 48.89 -61.77 52.19
C ALA A 265 47.83 -62.86 51.90
N TYR A 266 47.39 -62.95 50.65
CA TYR A 266 46.40 -63.93 50.20
C TYR A 266 46.86 -64.64 48.90
N PRO A 267 47.85 -65.56 49.01
CA PRO A 267 48.46 -66.20 47.84
C PRO A 267 47.51 -67.14 47.09
N ASN A 268 46.46 -67.61 47.77
CA ASN A 268 45.40 -68.44 47.19
C ASN A 268 44.06 -67.70 47.11
N GLY A 269 44.07 -66.37 47.29
CA GLY A 269 42.87 -65.54 47.27
C GLY A 269 42.07 -65.50 48.57
N THR A 270 41.09 -64.59 48.59
CA THR A 270 40.04 -64.51 49.62
C THR A 270 38.85 -63.73 49.07
N ASP A 271 37.66 -63.99 49.62
CA ASP A 271 36.45 -63.25 49.27
C ASP A 271 36.52 -61.79 49.74
N GLY A 272 36.09 -60.87 48.87
CA GLY A 272 35.96 -59.43 49.14
C GLY A 272 36.84 -58.55 48.24
N ILE A 273 36.60 -57.23 48.31
CA ILE A 273 37.35 -56.21 47.54
C ILE A 273 38.48 -55.61 48.38
N PHE A 274 39.65 -55.37 47.77
CA PHE A 274 40.84 -54.82 48.43
C PHE A 274 41.40 -53.65 47.64
N LEU A 275 41.75 -52.56 48.31
CA LEU A 275 42.31 -51.37 47.66
C LEU A 275 43.84 -51.42 47.67
N VAL A 276 44.45 -51.26 46.51
CA VAL A 276 45.91 -51.11 46.37
C VAL A 276 46.22 -49.63 46.17
N LEU A 277 46.95 -49.04 47.12
CA LEU A 277 47.17 -47.59 47.16
C LEU A 277 48.15 -47.11 46.10
N GLU A 278 49.12 -47.93 45.69
CA GLU A 278 50.14 -47.58 44.69
C GLU A 278 49.53 -47.12 43.36
N ASN A 279 48.42 -47.74 42.94
CA ASN A 279 47.72 -47.37 41.71
C ASN A 279 46.32 -46.82 41.95
N GLY A 280 45.80 -46.88 43.18
CA GLY A 280 44.45 -46.43 43.52
C GLY A 280 43.34 -47.32 42.96
N HIS A 281 43.68 -48.55 42.57
CA HIS A 281 42.71 -49.52 42.04
C HIS A 281 42.26 -50.50 43.12
N TRP A 282 41.02 -50.97 43.01
CA TRP A 282 40.53 -52.05 43.84
C TRP A 282 40.64 -53.39 43.11
N TYR A 283 40.88 -54.47 43.85
CA TYR A 283 41.11 -55.83 43.36
C TYR A 283 40.18 -56.81 44.06
N TYR A 284 39.82 -57.89 43.37
CA TYR A 284 39.02 -58.99 43.93
C TYR A 284 39.56 -60.34 43.44
N TRP A 285 39.33 -61.40 44.20
CA TRP A 285 39.77 -62.74 43.82
C TRP A 285 38.72 -63.44 42.96
N GLN A 286 39.12 -63.93 41.78
CA GLN A 286 38.26 -64.69 40.90
C GLN A 286 38.49 -66.19 41.08
N THR A 287 37.50 -66.87 41.65
CA THR A 287 37.63 -68.27 42.09
C THR A 287 37.74 -69.26 40.93
N GLU A 288 37.19 -68.94 39.75
CA GLU A 288 37.27 -69.80 38.56
C GLU A 288 38.65 -69.77 37.89
N THR A 289 39.28 -68.60 37.84
CA THR A 289 40.61 -68.41 37.23
C THR A 289 41.74 -68.50 38.26
N THR A 290 41.40 -68.55 39.55
CA THR A 290 42.35 -68.58 40.67
C THR A 290 43.36 -67.44 40.60
N SER A 291 42.88 -66.23 40.29
CA SER A 291 43.69 -65.03 40.12
C SER A 291 43.05 -63.79 40.76
N TRP A 292 43.88 -62.84 41.18
CA TRP A 292 43.46 -61.48 41.55
C TRP A 292 43.18 -60.68 40.28
N GLU A 293 41.98 -60.15 40.15
CA GLU A 293 41.52 -59.33 39.02
C GLU A 293 41.45 -57.85 39.42
N ASP A 294 41.80 -56.97 38.48
CA ASP A 294 41.77 -55.52 38.64
C ASP A 294 40.36 -54.97 38.37
N GLY A 295 39.74 -54.38 39.39
CA GLY A 295 38.41 -53.79 39.34
C GLY A 295 38.38 -52.32 38.88
N GLY A 296 39.53 -51.71 38.60
CA GLY A 296 39.68 -50.33 38.16
C GLY A 296 39.87 -49.32 39.30
N VAL A 297 39.96 -48.03 38.94
CA VAL A 297 40.20 -46.92 39.87
C VAL A 297 39.06 -46.78 40.88
N TYR A 298 39.38 -46.81 42.17
CA TYR A 298 38.41 -46.59 43.24
C TYR A 298 38.14 -45.09 43.43
N GLN A 299 36.91 -44.65 43.11
CA GLN A 299 36.43 -43.25 43.09
C GLN A 299 37.16 -42.30 42.11
N SER A 300 36.85 -42.40 40.80
CA SER A 300 37.30 -41.41 39.81
C SER A 300 36.53 -40.07 39.92
N THR A 301 37.24 -38.96 39.72
CA THR A 301 36.77 -37.57 39.88
C THR A 301 35.83 -37.06 38.77
N ASP A 302 34.84 -36.25 39.18
CA ASP A 302 33.80 -35.57 38.38
C ASP A 302 34.30 -34.67 37.23
N ILE A 303 33.37 -34.37 36.30
CA ILE A 303 33.52 -33.38 35.23
C ILE A 303 33.59 -31.97 35.84
N GLN A 304 34.70 -31.26 35.61
CA GLN A 304 34.93 -29.91 36.16
C GLN A 304 33.91 -28.87 35.64
N ALA A 305 33.46 -27.99 36.54
CA ALA A 305 32.71 -26.80 36.21
C ALA A 305 33.47 -25.94 35.18
N ALA A 306 32.75 -25.46 34.15
CA ALA A 306 33.27 -24.70 33.01
C ALA A 306 34.14 -25.47 31.98
N SER A 307 34.15 -26.81 32.01
CA SER A 307 34.85 -27.62 30.98
C SER A 307 34.11 -27.74 29.64
N ILE A 308 32.86 -27.25 29.55
CA ILE A 308 32.16 -27.04 28.28
C ILE A 308 32.27 -25.56 27.89
N THR A 309 33.13 -25.28 26.92
CA THR A 309 33.28 -23.96 26.29
C THR A 309 32.32 -23.83 25.11
N PRO A 310 31.92 -22.60 24.74
CA PRO A 310 31.03 -22.35 23.60
C PRO A 310 31.48 -23.02 22.29
N ASP A 311 32.78 -23.24 22.11
CA ASP A 311 33.35 -23.92 20.93
C ASP A 311 33.00 -25.42 20.84
N LYS A 312 32.56 -26.02 21.96
CA LYS A 312 32.04 -27.40 22.02
C LYS A 312 30.55 -27.47 21.69
N ILE A 313 29.91 -26.34 21.39
CA ILE A 313 28.53 -26.23 20.92
C ILE A 313 28.61 -25.76 19.46
N ALA A 314 28.59 -26.71 18.53
CA ALA A 314 28.58 -26.39 17.10
C ALA A 314 27.22 -25.80 16.68
N GLU A 315 27.07 -24.48 16.81
CA GLU A 315 26.07 -23.70 16.06
C GLU A 315 26.73 -23.19 14.77
N THR A 316 26.43 -23.86 13.64
CA THR A 316 26.78 -23.37 12.31
C THR A 316 26.07 -22.05 12.02
N THR A 317 26.80 -20.96 12.21
CA THR A 317 26.41 -19.59 11.92
C THR A 317 26.36 -19.37 10.39
N ILE A 318 25.18 -19.13 9.82
CA ILE A 318 25.03 -18.65 8.43
C ILE A 318 25.24 -17.14 8.44
N GLN A 319 26.46 -16.68 8.15
CA GLN A 319 26.75 -15.29 7.81
C GLN A 319 26.53 -15.05 6.29
N GLY A 320 25.43 -14.38 5.95
CA GLY A 320 25.47 -13.15 5.15
C GLY A 320 25.82 -13.15 3.64
N SER A 321 25.42 -14.11 2.80
CA SER A 321 25.47 -13.92 1.34
C SER A 321 24.10 -13.53 0.76
N THR A 322 24.00 -12.46 -0.03
CA THR A 322 22.81 -12.10 -0.83
C THR A 322 22.99 -12.49 -2.30
N ASN A 323 21.94 -12.93 -2.99
CA ASN A 323 21.98 -13.13 -4.44
C ASN A 323 21.98 -11.78 -5.16
N LEU A 324 23.04 -11.51 -5.94
CA LEU A 324 23.24 -10.28 -6.72
C LEU A 324 22.64 -10.35 -8.12
N PHE A 325 22.16 -11.52 -8.55
CA PHE A 325 21.63 -11.74 -9.90
C PHE A 325 20.13 -11.47 -9.97
N ASN A 326 19.74 -10.38 -10.65
CA ASN A 326 18.34 -10.09 -10.93
C ASN A 326 17.83 -10.87 -12.14
N TRP A 327 17.13 -11.97 -11.90
CA TRP A 327 16.56 -12.77 -12.99
C TRP A 327 15.45 -12.02 -13.78
N LYS A 328 14.83 -11.00 -13.20
CA LYS A 328 13.74 -10.24 -13.85
C LYS A 328 14.23 -9.22 -14.88
N SER A 329 15.51 -8.82 -14.81
CA SER A 329 16.08 -7.80 -15.70
C SER A 329 17.06 -8.36 -16.73
N VAL A 330 17.05 -9.67 -16.96
CA VAL A 330 17.88 -10.29 -17.99
C VAL A 330 17.43 -9.88 -19.40
N ILE A 331 18.39 -9.75 -20.30
CA ILE A 331 18.14 -9.41 -21.70
C ILE A 331 18.37 -10.64 -22.56
N TYR A 332 17.34 -11.07 -23.29
CA TYR A 332 17.34 -12.27 -24.12
C TYR A 332 17.81 -11.96 -25.54
N GLY A 333 18.49 -12.91 -26.17
CA GLY A 333 18.86 -12.85 -27.59
C GLY A 333 20.16 -12.07 -27.89
N GLU A 334 20.85 -11.61 -26.85
CA GLU A 334 22.20 -11.05 -26.91
C GLU A 334 23.08 -11.64 -25.82
N TYR A 335 24.40 -11.49 -25.96
CA TYR A 335 25.39 -11.84 -24.94
C TYR A 335 26.53 -10.84 -24.95
N VAL A 336 27.23 -10.72 -23.81
CA VAL A 336 28.49 -9.96 -23.76
C VAL A 336 29.64 -10.80 -24.32
N ASP A 337 30.32 -10.28 -25.34
CA ASP A 337 31.49 -10.91 -25.92
C ASP A 337 32.68 -10.91 -24.94
N ASN A 338 33.31 -12.06 -24.76
CA ASN A 338 34.36 -12.27 -23.75
C ASN A 338 35.71 -11.62 -24.11
N ASN A 339 35.88 -11.16 -25.34
CA ASN A 339 37.15 -10.60 -25.83
C ASN A 339 37.09 -9.07 -25.92
N THR A 340 35.91 -8.53 -26.22
CA THR A 340 35.71 -7.11 -26.51
C THR A 340 34.78 -6.41 -25.53
N GLY A 341 33.94 -7.16 -24.80
CA GLY A 341 32.90 -6.62 -23.92
C GLY A 341 31.72 -5.97 -24.65
N ASN A 342 31.67 -6.10 -25.98
CA ASN A 342 30.54 -5.63 -26.78
C ASN A 342 29.36 -6.58 -26.65
N PHE A 343 28.15 -6.03 -26.71
CA PHE A 343 26.92 -6.82 -26.81
C PHE A 343 26.75 -7.27 -28.25
N LEU A 344 26.67 -8.58 -28.45
CA LEU A 344 26.51 -9.18 -29.77
C LEU A 344 25.18 -9.92 -29.86
N PRO A 345 24.46 -9.81 -30.99
CA PRO A 345 23.24 -10.58 -31.20
C PRO A 345 23.57 -12.08 -31.28
N ALA A 346 22.79 -12.87 -30.56
CA ALA A 346 22.93 -14.32 -30.47
C ALA A 346 22.17 -15.01 -31.61
N ALA A 347 22.62 -14.81 -32.85
CA ALA A 347 21.84 -15.14 -34.07
C ALA A 347 21.37 -16.60 -34.19
N ASN A 348 21.86 -17.53 -33.38
CA ASN A 348 21.38 -18.91 -33.23
C ASN A 348 21.67 -19.51 -31.83
N GLN A 349 21.94 -18.68 -30.82
CA GLN A 349 22.31 -19.16 -29.48
C GLN A 349 21.20 -18.83 -28.48
N GLN A 350 20.75 -19.84 -27.74
CA GLN A 350 19.79 -19.70 -26.64
C GLN A 350 20.50 -19.10 -25.43
N VAL A 351 20.76 -17.80 -25.46
CA VAL A 351 21.48 -17.08 -24.39
C VAL A 351 20.74 -15.83 -23.97
N TYR A 352 21.03 -15.40 -22.74
CA TYR A 352 20.67 -14.10 -22.20
C TYR A 352 21.85 -13.54 -21.42
N HIS A 353 21.82 -12.27 -21.05
CA HIS A 353 22.77 -11.73 -20.07
C HIS A 353 22.09 -10.89 -19.00
N SER A 354 22.77 -10.70 -17.87
CA SER A 354 22.34 -9.77 -16.83
C SER A 354 22.52 -8.32 -17.27
N GLU A 355 21.85 -7.39 -16.59
CA GLU A 355 22.33 -6.00 -16.56
C GLU A 355 23.72 -5.91 -15.90
N TYR A 356 24.27 -4.69 -15.84
CA TYR A 356 25.47 -4.40 -15.08
C TYR A 356 25.22 -4.62 -13.57
N ILE A 357 25.74 -5.71 -13.03
CA ILE A 357 25.66 -6.05 -11.61
C ILE A 357 26.79 -5.31 -10.88
N PRO A 358 26.48 -4.45 -9.88
CA PRO A 358 27.50 -3.78 -9.09
C PRO A 358 28.37 -4.77 -8.31
N VAL A 359 29.68 -4.58 -8.34
CA VAL A 359 30.67 -5.41 -7.63
C VAL A 359 31.75 -4.56 -6.99
N SER A 360 32.47 -5.14 -6.03
CA SER A 360 33.64 -4.53 -5.40
C SER A 360 34.93 -5.14 -5.98
N SER A 361 35.83 -4.29 -6.45
CA SER A 361 37.16 -4.71 -6.93
C SER A 361 37.91 -5.54 -5.90
N GLY A 362 38.61 -6.59 -6.34
CA GLY A 362 39.40 -7.46 -5.46
C GLY A 362 38.59 -8.51 -4.68
N LYS A 363 37.25 -8.46 -4.68
CA LYS A 363 36.40 -9.48 -4.06
C LYS A 363 36.24 -10.72 -4.94
N ARG A 364 35.90 -11.87 -4.35
CA ARG A 364 35.59 -13.09 -5.10
C ARG A 364 34.08 -13.25 -5.21
N TYR A 365 33.65 -13.82 -6.32
CA TYR A 365 32.24 -14.08 -6.62
C TYR A 365 32.07 -15.54 -7.02
N LYS A 366 30.97 -16.14 -6.59
CA LYS A 366 30.56 -17.50 -6.93
C LYS A 366 29.30 -17.51 -7.78
N PHE A 367 29.28 -18.38 -8.78
CA PHE A 367 28.23 -18.52 -9.80
C PHE A 367 27.51 -19.86 -9.65
N SER A 368 26.19 -19.90 -9.87
CA SER A 368 25.40 -21.14 -9.71
C SER A 368 25.52 -22.14 -10.86
N SER A 369 25.87 -21.71 -12.08
CA SER A 369 26.16 -22.60 -13.20
C SER A 369 27.13 -21.98 -14.22
N TRP A 370 27.92 -22.83 -14.91
CA TRP A 370 28.86 -22.44 -15.96
C TRP A 370 28.19 -22.78 -17.28
N LEU A 371 28.13 -21.80 -18.16
CA LEU A 371 27.60 -21.95 -19.49
C LEU A 371 28.62 -21.44 -20.49
N GLY A 372 28.50 -21.88 -21.73
CA GLY A 372 29.54 -21.81 -22.77
C GLY A 372 30.25 -20.45 -22.92
N ILE A 373 29.62 -19.36 -22.50
CA ILE A 373 30.14 -17.98 -22.49
C ILE A 373 29.97 -17.44 -21.06
N PRO A 374 31.05 -17.16 -20.29
CA PRO A 374 30.92 -16.89 -18.85
C PRO A 374 30.48 -15.46 -18.51
N GLY A 375 30.77 -14.44 -19.33
CA GLY A 375 30.49 -13.03 -19.04
C GLY A 375 31.75 -12.18 -18.90
N ALA A 376 31.62 -10.92 -18.46
CA ALA A 376 32.73 -9.96 -18.40
C ALA A 376 32.69 -8.98 -17.22
N TRP A 377 33.87 -8.49 -16.83
CA TRP A 377 34.09 -7.45 -15.83
C TRP A 377 34.25 -6.08 -16.49
N PHE A 378 33.70 -5.04 -15.85
CA PHE A 378 33.71 -3.66 -16.32
C PHE A 378 34.11 -2.67 -15.22
N ASP A 379 34.76 -1.57 -15.62
CA ASP A 379 35.14 -0.48 -14.70
C ASP A 379 33.96 0.45 -14.36
N GLY A 380 34.18 1.46 -13.50
CA GLY A 380 33.15 2.43 -13.12
C GLY A 380 32.58 3.26 -14.27
N GLY A 381 33.28 3.33 -15.41
CA GLY A 381 32.82 3.95 -16.65
C GLY A 381 32.16 2.96 -17.62
N LYS A 382 31.87 1.73 -17.18
CA LYS A 382 31.34 0.61 -17.99
C LYS A 382 32.25 0.24 -19.17
N LYS A 383 33.56 0.45 -19.05
CA LYS A 383 34.53 -0.06 -20.04
C LYS A 383 34.94 -1.48 -19.69
N PHE A 384 35.04 -2.32 -20.71
CA PHE A 384 35.47 -3.71 -20.58
C PHE A 384 36.88 -3.81 -19.98
N ILE A 385 37.05 -4.67 -18.98
CA ILE A 385 38.35 -4.96 -18.35
C ILE A 385 38.88 -6.30 -18.85
N ARG A 386 38.13 -7.39 -18.58
CA ARG A 386 38.42 -8.75 -19.03
C ARG A 386 37.18 -9.64 -18.90
N SER A 387 37.18 -10.79 -19.55
CA SER A 387 36.18 -11.84 -19.30
C SER A 387 36.28 -12.43 -17.89
N ILE A 388 35.16 -12.99 -17.43
CA ILE A 388 35.14 -13.81 -16.22
C ILE A 388 36.02 -15.05 -16.44
N SER A 389 37.01 -15.22 -15.58
CA SER A 389 37.98 -16.31 -15.62
C SER A 389 37.35 -17.61 -15.15
N ARG A 390 37.64 -18.70 -15.86
CA ARG A 390 37.26 -20.07 -15.48
C ARG A 390 38.36 -20.80 -14.71
N ALA A 391 39.29 -20.08 -14.10
CA ALA A 391 40.45 -20.68 -13.44
C ALA A 391 40.09 -21.64 -12.29
N ASP A 392 38.89 -21.50 -11.70
CA ASP A 392 38.35 -22.41 -10.67
C ASP A 392 37.00 -23.01 -11.15
N THR A 393 37.11 -23.99 -12.05
CA THR A 393 35.94 -24.68 -12.62
C THR A 393 35.19 -25.51 -11.59
N THR A 394 35.87 -26.03 -10.56
CA THR A 394 35.30 -26.89 -9.52
C THR A 394 34.44 -26.13 -8.52
N ASN A 395 34.82 -24.90 -8.14
CA ASN A 395 34.03 -24.09 -7.19
C ASN A 395 33.19 -23.01 -7.86
N MET A 396 33.35 -22.82 -9.16
CA MET A 396 32.61 -21.83 -9.92
C MET A 396 32.83 -20.40 -9.43
N THR A 397 34.09 -20.01 -9.27
CA THR A 397 34.44 -18.69 -8.72
C THR A 397 35.39 -17.90 -9.61
N ASP A 398 35.31 -16.57 -9.53
CA ASP A 398 36.32 -15.66 -10.09
C ASP A 398 36.55 -14.47 -9.13
N LYS A 399 37.74 -13.87 -9.18
CA LYS A 399 38.12 -12.68 -8.41
C LYS A 399 37.96 -11.44 -9.30
N ALA A 400 37.17 -10.47 -8.85
CA ALA A 400 37.00 -9.20 -9.55
C ALA A 400 38.38 -8.51 -9.74
N PRO A 401 38.74 -8.08 -10.96
CA PRO A 401 39.96 -7.31 -11.23
C PRO A 401 40.10 -6.08 -10.32
N GLU A 402 41.35 -5.65 -10.10
CA GLU A 402 41.62 -4.32 -9.55
C GLU A 402 41.06 -3.28 -10.51
N ASN A 403 40.14 -2.42 -10.04
CA ASN A 403 39.30 -1.45 -10.79
C ASN A 403 37.92 -1.92 -11.28
N ALA A 404 37.53 -3.18 -11.06
CA ALA A 404 36.19 -3.65 -11.44
C ALA A 404 35.10 -3.03 -10.54
N ALA A 405 34.08 -2.45 -11.19
CA ALA A 405 32.90 -1.88 -10.55
C ALA A 405 31.60 -2.60 -10.96
N TYR A 406 31.60 -3.25 -12.13
CA TYR A 406 30.45 -3.99 -12.62
C TYR A 406 30.83 -5.35 -13.21
N LEU A 407 29.85 -6.24 -13.21
CA LEU A 407 29.87 -7.58 -13.76
C LEU A 407 28.67 -7.76 -14.69
N ILE A 408 28.88 -8.39 -15.84
CA ILE A 408 27.79 -8.94 -16.66
C ILE A 408 27.99 -10.44 -16.76
N TRP A 409 26.94 -11.19 -16.43
CA TRP A 409 26.92 -12.64 -16.53
C TRP A 409 26.07 -13.07 -17.72
N ASN A 410 26.59 -13.99 -18.53
CA ASN A 410 25.85 -14.61 -19.61
C ASN A 410 25.20 -15.92 -19.10
N GLY A 411 23.91 -16.09 -19.35
CA GLY A 411 23.16 -17.29 -19.07
C GLY A 411 22.63 -17.98 -20.33
N ASP A 412 22.09 -19.18 -20.14
CA ASP A 412 21.60 -20.09 -21.17
C ASP A 412 20.09 -20.15 -21.05
N ALA A 413 19.41 -19.74 -22.11
CA ALA A 413 17.96 -19.64 -22.15
C ALA A 413 17.25 -21.00 -22.10
N GLN A 414 17.96 -22.14 -22.22
CA GLN A 414 17.41 -23.47 -21.90
C GLN A 414 17.17 -23.66 -20.40
N ARG A 415 17.84 -22.89 -19.55
CA ARG A 415 17.66 -22.94 -18.11
C ARG A 415 16.92 -21.68 -17.66
N PRO A 416 15.90 -21.82 -16.81
CA PRO A 416 15.17 -20.65 -16.34
C PRO A 416 16.12 -19.74 -15.56
N ALA A 417 16.12 -18.44 -15.88
CA ALA A 417 16.94 -17.44 -15.18
C ALA A 417 16.67 -17.40 -13.67
N THR A 418 15.49 -17.85 -13.24
CA THR A 418 15.10 -18.05 -11.84
C THR A 418 15.95 -19.07 -11.07
N SER A 419 16.83 -19.81 -11.75
CA SER A 419 17.79 -20.75 -11.14
C SER A 419 19.21 -20.20 -11.03
N ALA A 420 19.46 -19.01 -11.60
CA ALA A 420 20.77 -18.38 -11.57
C ALA A 420 20.99 -17.57 -10.29
N MET A 421 22.19 -17.70 -9.70
CA MET A 421 22.59 -16.97 -8.51
C MET A 421 24.05 -16.56 -8.60
N ILE A 422 24.32 -15.32 -8.18
CA ILE A 422 25.67 -14.77 -8.05
C ILE A 422 25.80 -14.26 -6.62
N THR A 423 26.83 -14.70 -5.90
CA THR A 423 27.07 -14.32 -4.50
C THR A 423 28.51 -13.87 -4.31
N GLU A 424 28.74 -12.87 -3.45
CA GLU A 424 30.09 -12.59 -2.96
C GLU A 424 30.56 -13.80 -2.13
N PHE A 425 31.81 -14.22 -2.37
CA PHE A 425 32.41 -15.42 -1.79
C PHE A 425 33.67 -15.04 -1.00
N ASP A 426 33.80 -15.56 0.22
CA ASP A 426 35.02 -15.45 1.03
C ASP A 426 35.79 -16.78 1.01
N ALA A 427 37.08 -16.73 0.65
CA ALA A 427 37.94 -17.92 0.57
C ALA A 427 38.19 -18.59 1.93
N ASN A 428 37.96 -17.88 3.04
CA ASN A 428 38.12 -18.41 4.40
C ASN A 428 36.88 -19.20 4.88
N TYR A 429 35.76 -19.13 4.15
CA TYR A 429 34.50 -19.79 4.51
C TYR A 429 33.95 -20.54 3.29
N PRO A 430 34.36 -21.81 3.07
CA PRO A 430 34.07 -22.54 1.83
C PRO A 430 32.62 -23.01 1.68
N THR A 431 31.77 -22.83 2.70
CA THR A 431 30.38 -23.28 2.67
C THR A 431 29.51 -22.33 1.85
N TYR A 432 29.28 -22.71 0.60
CA TYR A 432 28.23 -22.17 -0.24
C TYR A 432 26.85 -22.35 0.42
N PRO A 433 25.89 -21.45 0.21
CA PRO A 433 24.50 -21.76 0.50
C PRO A 433 24.11 -23.02 -0.28
N ASN A 434 23.88 -24.14 0.40
CA ASN A 434 23.39 -25.38 -0.22
C ASN A 434 21.94 -25.23 -0.76
N ARG A 435 21.39 -24.01 -0.75
CA ARG A 435 20.05 -23.65 -1.20
C ARG A 435 20.12 -22.37 -2.03
N TYR A 436 19.32 -22.33 -3.11
CA TYR A 436 19.11 -21.12 -3.90
C TYR A 436 18.61 -19.95 -3.03
N LEU A 437 19.20 -18.77 -3.22
CA LEU A 437 18.76 -17.52 -2.58
C LEU A 437 18.03 -16.66 -3.62
N PRO A 438 16.78 -16.22 -3.36
CA PRO A 438 16.09 -15.31 -4.28
C PRO A 438 16.75 -13.92 -4.29
N TYR A 439 16.78 -13.28 -5.45
CA TYR A 439 17.20 -11.88 -5.59
C TYR A 439 16.28 -10.96 -4.79
N GLN A 440 16.87 -10.07 -3.99
CA GLN A 440 16.15 -9.03 -3.24
C GLN A 440 16.50 -7.66 -3.84
N GLU A 441 15.50 -6.94 -4.35
CA GLU A 441 15.67 -5.59 -4.88
C GLU A 441 16.05 -4.62 -3.75
N VAL A 442 17.31 -4.19 -3.72
CA VAL A 442 17.74 -3.06 -2.89
C VAL A 442 17.50 -1.79 -3.70
N ALA A 443 16.33 -1.17 -3.54
CA ALA A 443 15.98 0.06 -4.23
C ALA A 443 16.86 1.23 -3.76
N SER A 444 17.77 1.70 -4.63
CA SER A 444 18.42 3.00 -4.49
C SER A 444 17.43 4.10 -4.85
N VAL A 445 17.06 4.91 -3.85
CA VAL A 445 16.07 6.00 -3.94
C VAL A 445 16.59 7.12 -4.85
N ARG A 446 15.85 7.41 -5.93
CA ARG A 446 15.97 8.64 -6.71
C ARG A 446 14.79 9.54 -6.35
N TRP A 447 15.07 10.70 -5.79
CA TRP A 447 14.09 11.70 -5.40
C TRP A 447 13.33 12.20 -6.64
N LEU A 448 12.00 12.07 -6.63
CA LEU A 448 11.10 12.74 -7.57
C LEU A 448 10.29 13.78 -6.78
N GLU A 449 10.25 14.99 -7.32
CA GLU A 449 9.41 16.10 -6.88
C GLU A 449 7.91 15.70 -6.84
N PRO A 450 7.11 16.27 -5.93
CA PRO A 450 5.72 15.89 -5.74
C PRO A 450 4.84 16.53 -6.82
N THR A 451 4.59 15.80 -7.91
CA THR A 451 3.45 16.09 -8.78
C THR A 451 2.31 15.12 -8.48
N GLY A 452 1.14 15.72 -8.21
CA GLY A 452 -0.18 15.12 -8.01
C GLY A 452 -0.29 13.61 -8.16
N ILE A 453 -0.52 12.94 -7.04
CA ILE A 453 -1.01 11.55 -7.03
C ILE A 453 -2.43 11.59 -7.59
N GLU A 454 -2.61 11.15 -8.84
CA GLU A 454 -3.90 10.69 -9.30
C GLU A 454 -4.23 9.40 -8.52
N VAL A 455 -5.30 9.47 -7.72
CA VAL A 455 -5.86 8.31 -7.05
C VAL A 455 -6.32 7.35 -8.13
N ALA A 456 -5.60 6.23 -8.28
CA ALA A 456 -6.01 5.15 -9.16
C ALA A 456 -7.48 4.80 -8.88
N ASN A 457 -8.31 4.84 -9.92
CA ASN A 457 -9.67 4.31 -9.90
C ASN A 457 -9.59 2.80 -9.65
N PHE A 458 -9.58 2.41 -8.37
CA PHE A 458 -9.72 1.03 -7.96
C PHE A 458 -11.16 0.60 -8.27
N SER A 459 -11.29 -0.31 -9.23
CA SER A 459 -12.41 -1.26 -9.30
C SER A 459 -12.74 -1.77 -7.89
N VAL A 460 -14.02 -2.02 -7.60
CA VAL A 460 -14.50 -2.36 -6.25
C VAL A 460 -14.39 -3.87 -6.02
N PRO A 461 -13.37 -4.40 -5.33
CA PRO A 461 -13.51 -5.65 -4.59
C PRO A 461 -14.19 -5.36 -3.24
N GLU A 462 -14.94 -6.34 -2.75
CA GLU A 462 -15.71 -6.28 -1.50
C GLU A 462 -14.92 -5.71 -0.32
N VAL A 463 -15.59 -4.87 0.46
CA VAL A 463 -15.09 -4.29 1.72
C VAL A 463 -14.90 -5.40 2.75
N GLN A 464 -13.66 -5.74 3.09
CA GLN A 464 -13.37 -6.70 4.16
C GLN A 464 -12.84 -5.96 5.39
N THR A 465 -13.72 -5.79 6.37
CA THR A 465 -13.43 -5.21 7.69
C THR A 465 -13.27 -6.33 8.72
N ASN A 466 -12.28 -6.24 9.62
CA ASN A 466 -12.19 -7.15 10.75
C ASN A 466 -13.26 -6.81 11.80
N LEU A 467 -14.27 -7.66 11.98
CA LEU A 467 -15.34 -7.47 12.97
C LEU A 467 -15.03 -8.11 14.32
N PHE A 468 -13.90 -8.80 14.47
CA PHE A 468 -13.49 -9.46 15.69
C PHE A 468 -12.58 -8.58 16.55
N ASP A 469 -13.01 -8.29 17.78
CA ASP A 469 -12.21 -7.61 18.80
C ASP A 469 -11.56 -8.65 19.73
N SER A 470 -10.23 -8.75 19.67
CA SER A 470 -9.46 -9.68 20.50
C SER A 470 -9.33 -9.24 21.95
N GLU A 471 -9.56 -7.96 22.25
CA GLU A 471 -9.39 -7.42 23.60
C GLU A 471 -10.59 -7.68 24.51
N THR A 472 -11.75 -8.00 23.93
CA THR A 472 -13.02 -8.21 24.67
C THR A 472 -13.36 -9.68 24.89
N ILE A 473 -12.45 -10.59 24.54
CA ILE A 473 -12.69 -12.03 24.69
C ILE A 473 -12.77 -12.46 26.16
N THR A 474 -13.62 -13.44 26.44
CA THR A 474 -13.65 -14.12 27.74
C THR A 474 -12.79 -15.39 27.65
N ARG A 475 -11.62 -15.38 28.33
CA ARG A 475 -10.68 -16.52 28.35
C ARG A 475 -11.13 -17.60 29.32
N GLY A 476 -10.83 -18.86 29.00
CA GLY A 476 -11.11 -20.00 29.87
C GLY A 476 -12.51 -20.56 29.74
N TYR A 477 -13.26 -20.16 28.70
CA TYR A 477 -14.61 -20.60 28.44
C TYR A 477 -14.82 -20.89 26.94
N PHE A 478 -15.79 -21.74 26.63
CA PHE A 478 -16.39 -21.87 25.30
C PHE A 478 -17.92 -21.85 25.42
N ILE A 479 -18.62 -21.41 24.37
CA ILE A 479 -20.08 -21.49 24.26
C ILE A 479 -20.50 -22.81 23.60
N ASN A 480 -21.39 -23.58 24.24
CA ASN A 480 -21.90 -24.85 23.71
C ASN A 480 -23.11 -24.66 22.77
N ASN A 481 -23.69 -25.76 22.29
CA ASN A 481 -24.84 -25.76 21.38
C ASN A 481 -26.18 -25.41 22.05
N GLU A 482 -26.17 -25.06 23.33
CA GLU A 482 -27.31 -24.57 24.10
C GLU A 482 -27.12 -23.12 24.55
N ALA A 483 -26.13 -22.41 23.97
CA ALA A 483 -25.74 -21.04 24.30
C ALA A 483 -25.24 -20.82 25.73
N VAL A 484 -24.76 -21.87 26.39
CA VAL A 484 -24.21 -21.81 27.76
C VAL A 484 -22.68 -21.74 27.69
N LEU A 485 -22.10 -20.87 28.53
CA LEU A 485 -20.65 -20.80 28.72
C LEU A 485 -20.19 -21.93 29.63
N ILE A 486 -19.26 -22.73 29.13
CA ILE A 486 -18.66 -23.87 29.84
C ILE A 486 -17.18 -23.60 30.04
N GLU A 487 -16.68 -23.83 31.26
CA GLU A 487 -15.27 -23.67 31.59
C GLU A 487 -14.39 -24.62 30.79
N ASN A 488 -13.41 -24.05 30.11
CA ASN A 488 -12.35 -24.79 29.43
C ASN A 488 -11.15 -23.86 29.18
N ALA A 489 -10.04 -24.13 29.88
CA ALA A 489 -8.81 -23.34 29.78
C ALA A 489 -8.19 -23.29 28.36
N LYS A 490 -8.57 -24.21 27.47
CA LYS A 490 -8.07 -24.24 26.08
C LYS A 490 -8.74 -23.22 25.16
N PHE A 491 -9.89 -22.67 25.55
CA PHE A 491 -10.70 -21.82 24.71
C PHE A 491 -10.87 -20.40 25.28
N ALA A 492 -11.25 -19.51 24.39
CA ALA A 492 -11.87 -18.24 24.70
C ALA A 492 -13.14 -18.10 23.86
N VAL A 493 -14.05 -17.23 24.30
CA VAL A 493 -15.24 -16.87 23.55
C VAL A 493 -15.21 -15.38 23.25
N SER A 494 -15.62 -14.99 22.04
CA SER A 494 -15.77 -13.58 21.70
C SER A 494 -16.84 -12.91 22.57
N ASP A 495 -16.78 -11.57 22.62
CA ASP A 495 -17.95 -10.78 22.99
C ASP A 495 -19.05 -10.91 21.91
N TYR A 496 -20.20 -10.28 22.14
CA TYR A 496 -21.28 -10.17 21.16
C TYR A 496 -20.84 -9.33 19.97
N ILE A 497 -20.57 -9.98 18.84
CA ILE A 497 -20.19 -9.30 17.60
C ILE A 497 -21.46 -9.01 16.81
N SER A 498 -21.70 -7.74 16.48
CA SER A 498 -22.85 -7.35 15.65
C SER A 498 -22.78 -7.93 14.25
N VAL A 499 -23.88 -8.50 13.78
CA VAL A 499 -24.02 -9.11 12.45
C VAL A 499 -25.35 -8.76 11.81
N LYS A 500 -25.36 -8.72 10.48
CA LYS A 500 -26.56 -8.50 9.67
C LYS A 500 -27.34 -9.81 9.52
N PRO A 501 -28.68 -9.77 9.41
CA PRO A 501 -29.49 -10.95 9.12
C PRO A 501 -29.23 -11.51 7.73
N ASN A 502 -29.43 -12.82 7.54
CA ASN A 502 -29.32 -13.49 6.23
C ASN A 502 -28.01 -13.23 5.46
N THR A 503 -26.93 -12.92 6.18
CA THR A 503 -25.67 -12.44 5.63
C THR A 503 -24.57 -13.49 5.85
N ILE A 504 -23.70 -13.65 4.86
CA ILE A 504 -22.57 -14.59 4.92
C ILE A 504 -21.41 -13.90 5.66
N TYR A 505 -20.76 -14.66 6.53
CA TYR A 505 -19.54 -14.27 7.21
C TYR A 505 -18.48 -15.36 7.09
N SER A 506 -17.22 -14.95 7.13
CA SER A 506 -16.07 -15.84 6.99
C SER A 506 -15.07 -15.69 8.15
N VAL A 507 -14.46 -16.80 8.55
CA VAL A 507 -13.36 -16.87 9.53
C VAL A 507 -12.22 -17.73 8.98
N PRO A 508 -10.94 -17.46 9.31
CA PRO A 508 -9.81 -18.29 8.89
C PRO A 508 -9.95 -19.76 9.34
N LEU A 509 -9.54 -20.71 8.50
CA LEU A 509 -9.72 -22.15 8.78
C LEU A 509 -9.00 -22.64 10.05
N THR A 510 -7.87 -22.02 10.39
CA THR A 510 -6.92 -22.50 11.39
C THR A 510 -7.49 -22.62 12.82
N LEU A 511 -8.68 -22.08 13.11
CA LEU A 511 -9.18 -21.85 14.47
C LEU A 511 -10.68 -22.13 14.58
N SER A 512 -11.08 -23.36 14.94
CA SER A 512 -12.46 -23.86 14.95
C SER A 512 -13.50 -22.92 15.61
N THR A 513 -14.63 -22.65 14.95
CA THR A 513 -15.75 -21.90 15.56
C THR A 513 -17.07 -22.69 15.55
N GLN A 514 -17.26 -23.59 16.52
CA GLN A 514 -18.61 -23.67 17.08
C GLN A 514 -18.92 -22.31 17.72
N GLY A 515 -20.17 -21.87 17.67
CA GLY A 515 -20.60 -20.59 18.19
C GLY A 515 -22.12 -20.49 18.21
N TYR A 516 -22.64 -19.33 18.57
CA TYR A 516 -24.08 -19.14 18.73
C TYR A 516 -24.55 -17.78 18.23
N TYR A 517 -25.74 -17.74 17.62
CA TYR A 517 -26.40 -16.51 17.19
C TYR A 517 -27.34 -15.97 18.26
N PHE A 518 -27.45 -14.66 18.35
CA PHE A 518 -28.33 -13.97 19.28
C PHE A 518 -29.16 -12.89 18.59
N ASN A 519 -30.36 -12.62 19.11
CA ASN A 519 -31.26 -11.57 18.60
C ASN A 519 -30.87 -10.17 19.13
N GLU A 520 -31.67 -9.15 18.82
CA GLU A 520 -31.42 -7.76 19.26
C GLU A 520 -31.36 -7.58 20.79
N LEU A 521 -32.09 -8.42 21.53
CA LEU A 521 -32.12 -8.46 22.99
C LEU A 521 -31.01 -9.34 23.59
N LYS A 522 -30.09 -9.84 22.75
CA LYS A 522 -29.02 -10.79 23.12
C LYS A 522 -29.53 -12.13 23.64
N GLU A 523 -30.73 -12.54 23.24
CA GLU A 523 -31.29 -13.85 23.55
C GLU A 523 -30.82 -14.91 22.53
N PRO A 524 -30.56 -16.17 22.95
CA PRO A 524 -30.09 -17.22 22.06
C PRO A 524 -31.06 -17.53 20.91
N VAL A 525 -30.54 -17.67 19.68
CA VAL A 525 -31.28 -18.07 18.49
C VAL A 525 -31.00 -19.51 18.11
N CYS A 526 -29.80 -19.80 17.60
CA CYS A 526 -29.36 -21.16 17.27
C CYS A 526 -27.83 -21.24 17.18
N ALA A 527 -27.30 -22.46 17.26
CA ALA A 527 -25.89 -22.72 17.06
C ALA A 527 -25.48 -22.45 15.60
N ILE A 528 -24.23 -22.00 15.41
CA ILE A 528 -23.68 -21.76 14.08
C ILE A 528 -23.53 -23.08 13.33
N GLN A 529 -24.03 -23.11 12.10
CA GLN A 529 -23.79 -24.18 11.13
C GLN A 529 -22.95 -23.61 9.99
N HIS A 530 -21.83 -24.28 9.68
CA HIS A 530 -20.98 -23.89 8.57
C HIS A 530 -21.61 -24.27 7.23
N THR A 531 -21.44 -23.41 6.22
CA THR A 531 -22.02 -23.60 4.87
C THR A 531 -21.08 -24.41 3.97
N GLU A 532 -21.63 -24.95 2.88
CA GLU A 532 -20.91 -25.69 1.82
C GLU A 532 -19.84 -24.85 1.10
N GLY A 533 -19.86 -23.52 1.23
CA GLY A 533 -18.84 -22.60 0.68
C GLY A 533 -17.54 -22.52 1.47
N SER A 534 -17.42 -23.25 2.59
CA SER A 534 -16.15 -23.36 3.34
C SER A 534 -15.08 -24.08 2.51
N ASN A 535 -13.83 -23.63 2.59
CA ASN A 535 -12.72 -24.19 1.81
C ASN A 535 -11.47 -24.43 2.66
N ASN A 536 -10.35 -24.80 2.02
CA ASN A 536 -9.08 -25.09 2.70
C ASN A 536 -8.43 -23.87 3.39
N ASN A 537 -8.97 -22.67 3.22
CA ASN A 537 -8.44 -21.42 3.78
C ASN A 537 -9.41 -20.73 4.75
N ASN A 538 -10.73 -20.94 4.62
CA ASN A 538 -11.73 -20.33 5.49
C ASN A 538 -12.94 -21.23 5.82
N LYS A 539 -13.62 -20.90 6.92
CA LYS A 539 -14.96 -21.40 7.22
C LYS A 539 -15.97 -20.29 7.05
N GLN A 540 -17.05 -20.61 6.35
CA GLN A 540 -18.15 -19.68 6.11
C GLN A 540 -19.37 -20.08 6.95
N PHE A 541 -20.18 -19.10 7.33
CA PHE A 541 -21.49 -19.32 7.94
C PHE A 541 -22.46 -18.22 7.55
N LYS A 542 -23.75 -18.56 7.48
CA LYS A 542 -24.83 -17.62 7.17
C LYS A 542 -25.69 -17.36 8.40
N THR A 543 -25.90 -16.09 8.71
CA THR A 543 -26.76 -15.69 9.84
C THR A 543 -28.23 -15.96 9.52
N PRO A 544 -29.05 -16.39 10.50
CA PRO A 544 -30.50 -16.50 10.34
C PRO A 544 -31.16 -15.10 10.30
N SER A 545 -32.41 -15.04 9.88
CA SER A 545 -33.17 -13.79 9.67
C SER A 545 -33.39 -12.95 10.94
N ASN A 546 -33.32 -13.57 12.12
CA ASN A 546 -33.48 -12.92 13.43
C ASN A 546 -32.16 -12.72 14.19
N ALA A 547 -31.02 -13.14 13.64
CA ALA A 547 -29.73 -12.85 14.27
C ALA A 547 -29.38 -11.36 14.15
N ARG A 548 -28.82 -10.80 15.22
CA ARG A 548 -28.22 -9.46 15.31
C ARG A 548 -26.83 -9.49 15.91
N TYR A 549 -26.51 -10.53 16.67
CA TYR A 549 -25.18 -10.75 17.21
C TYR A 549 -24.75 -12.21 17.02
N VAL A 550 -23.44 -12.42 17.03
CA VAL A 550 -22.81 -13.74 17.06
C VAL A 550 -21.75 -13.80 18.15
N ARG A 551 -21.59 -14.97 18.77
CA ARG A 551 -20.43 -15.26 19.63
C ARG A 551 -19.70 -16.49 19.09
N LEU A 552 -18.38 -16.38 19.01
CA LEU A 552 -17.51 -17.37 18.38
C LEU A 552 -16.56 -17.97 19.41
N ASN A 553 -16.38 -19.29 19.38
CA ASN A 553 -15.31 -19.95 20.13
C ASN A 553 -13.99 -19.86 19.38
N LEU A 554 -12.90 -19.72 20.12
CA LEU A 554 -11.55 -19.68 19.59
C LEU A 554 -10.57 -20.32 20.58
N TYR A 555 -9.42 -20.77 20.11
CA TYR A 555 -8.38 -21.30 21.01
C TYR A 555 -7.74 -20.16 21.82
N ALA A 556 -7.51 -20.38 23.11
CA ALA A 556 -6.96 -19.37 24.00
C ALA A 556 -5.57 -18.87 23.57
N GLY A 557 -4.78 -19.71 22.89
CA GLY A 557 -3.45 -19.37 22.37
C GLY A 557 -3.44 -18.63 21.03
N THR A 558 -4.59 -18.42 20.39
CA THR A 558 -4.69 -17.86 19.04
C THR A 558 -5.34 -16.48 19.07
N THR A 559 -5.11 -15.78 20.18
CA THR A 559 -5.81 -14.58 20.63
C THR A 559 -4.94 -13.32 20.61
N GLY A 560 -3.69 -13.37 20.10
CA GLY A 560 -2.84 -12.19 20.17
C GLY A 560 -1.58 -12.24 19.33
N SER A 561 -1.46 -11.27 18.43
CA SER A 561 -0.45 -10.19 18.43
C SER A 561 1.04 -10.48 18.65
N SER A 562 1.49 -11.74 18.63
CA SER A 562 2.93 -12.03 18.56
C SER A 562 3.46 -11.77 17.14
N LYS A 563 4.46 -10.88 17.06
CA LYS A 563 5.21 -10.48 15.86
C LYS A 563 5.48 -11.67 14.93
N GLY A 564 4.87 -11.64 13.74
CA GLY A 564 5.08 -12.63 12.68
C GLY A 564 3.97 -13.69 12.62
N ASN A 565 3.03 -13.46 11.69
CA ASN A 565 2.01 -14.38 11.18
C ASN A 565 2.24 -15.87 11.45
N GLU A 566 1.31 -16.53 12.18
CA GLU A 566 0.76 -17.88 11.86
C GLU A 566 -0.67 -18.11 12.45
N ASN A 567 -1.12 -17.40 13.49
CA ASN A 567 -2.38 -17.69 14.20
C ASN A 567 -3.29 -16.47 14.48
N PHE A 568 -3.64 -15.68 13.45
CA PHE A 568 -4.55 -14.55 13.59
C PHE A 568 -6.01 -14.94 13.32
N PHE A 569 -6.91 -14.59 14.24
CA PHE A 569 -8.35 -14.77 14.10
C PHE A 569 -9.01 -13.47 13.64
N SER A 570 -9.91 -13.56 12.66
CA SER A 570 -10.77 -12.47 12.21
C SER A 570 -12.15 -12.95 11.83
N LEU A 571 -13.11 -12.03 11.89
CA LEU A 571 -14.43 -12.21 11.32
C LEU A 571 -14.64 -11.17 10.21
N THR A 572 -15.05 -11.61 9.03
CA THR A 572 -15.34 -10.74 7.88
C THR A 572 -16.75 -10.96 7.38
N GLU A 573 -17.43 -9.88 6.96
CA GLU A 573 -18.65 -9.98 6.16
C GLU A 573 -18.30 -10.41 4.74
N GLY A 574 -19.04 -11.35 4.18
CA GLY A 574 -18.81 -11.93 2.86
C GLY A 574 -18.09 -13.28 2.89
N GLU A 575 -17.73 -13.76 1.70
CA GLU A 575 -17.19 -15.12 1.45
C GLU A 575 -15.67 -15.23 1.65
N ASN A 576 -15.01 -14.11 1.85
CA ASN A 576 -13.56 -14.00 1.88
C ASN A 576 -13.05 -13.68 3.29
N VAL A 577 -11.90 -14.24 3.66
CA VAL A 577 -11.18 -13.89 4.89
C VAL A 577 -10.10 -12.86 4.62
N LEU A 578 -9.67 -12.17 5.68
CA LEU A 578 -8.57 -11.23 5.60
C LEU A 578 -7.29 -11.92 5.14
N THR A 579 -6.60 -11.28 4.18
CA THR A 579 -5.33 -11.78 3.62
C THR A 579 -4.14 -11.53 4.54
N LYS A 580 -4.32 -10.74 5.61
CA LYS A 580 -3.33 -10.43 6.64
C LYS A 580 -3.98 -10.11 7.97
N ALA A 581 -3.20 -10.22 9.05
CA ALA A 581 -3.63 -9.81 10.38
C ALA A 581 -3.85 -8.29 10.45
N THR A 582 -5.04 -7.87 10.86
CA THR A 582 -5.35 -6.45 11.13
C THR A 582 -6.18 -6.29 12.39
N GLU A 583 -6.03 -5.16 13.06
CA GLU A 583 -6.81 -4.84 14.25
C GLU A 583 -8.32 -4.79 13.97
N TYR A 584 -9.11 -4.87 15.03
CA TYR A 584 -10.56 -4.71 14.99
C TYR A 584 -10.96 -3.41 14.28
N GLY A 585 -12.01 -3.46 13.45
CA GLY A 585 -12.57 -2.33 12.73
C GLY A 585 -11.74 -1.85 11.52
N VAL A 586 -10.58 -2.45 11.27
CA VAL A 586 -9.73 -2.10 10.12
C VAL A 586 -10.32 -2.65 8.83
N ASN A 587 -10.46 -1.77 7.84
CA ASN A 587 -10.85 -2.09 6.47
C ASN A 587 -9.59 -2.24 5.59
N GLN A 588 -9.42 -3.40 4.93
CA GLN A 588 -8.17 -3.76 4.27
C GLN A 588 -7.96 -3.24 2.84
N LYS A 589 -8.97 -2.64 2.18
CA LYS A 589 -8.98 -2.40 0.72
C LYS A 589 -7.70 -1.78 0.15
N TRP A 590 -7.08 -0.86 0.88
CA TRP A 590 -5.91 -0.08 0.44
C TRP A 590 -4.64 -0.33 1.25
N LEU A 591 -4.67 -1.19 2.27
CA LEU A 591 -3.54 -1.35 3.19
C LEU A 591 -2.36 -2.14 2.60
N ASN A 592 -2.49 -2.78 1.43
CA ASN A 592 -1.54 -3.80 0.95
C ASN A 592 -0.37 -3.40 0.02
N PRO A 593 0.00 -2.12 -0.19
CA PRO A 593 1.26 -1.79 -0.87
C PRO A 593 2.39 -1.28 0.04
N TYR A 594 2.18 -1.13 1.35
CA TYR A 594 3.10 -0.34 2.20
C TYR A 594 4.28 -1.12 2.81
N SER A 595 5.39 -0.42 3.04
CA SER A 595 6.68 -1.01 3.39
C SER A 595 6.72 -1.60 4.80
N LYS A 596 7.52 -2.67 5.00
CA LYS A 596 7.77 -3.23 6.34
C LYS A 596 8.83 -2.44 7.15
N LYS A 597 9.22 -1.24 6.72
CA LYS A 597 10.35 -0.49 7.29
C LYS A 597 10.15 -0.06 8.74
N LEU A 598 8.89 0.05 9.18
CA LEU A 598 8.51 0.36 10.56
C LEU A 598 8.11 -0.89 11.36
N PHE A 599 8.21 -2.10 10.79
CA PHE A 599 7.83 -3.33 11.49
C PHE A 599 8.62 -3.49 12.80
N GLY A 600 7.90 -3.60 13.90
CA GLY A 600 8.45 -3.71 15.26
C GLY A 600 9.15 -2.44 15.79
N LYS A 601 9.12 -1.32 15.05
CA LYS A 601 9.67 -0.02 15.49
C LYS A 601 8.59 0.82 16.17
N LYS A 602 9.01 1.84 16.93
CA LYS A 602 8.11 2.80 17.58
C LYS A 602 7.92 4.05 16.75
N ILE A 603 6.68 4.50 16.62
CA ILE A 603 6.32 5.83 16.13
C ILE A 603 5.44 6.53 17.17
N VAL A 604 5.40 7.86 17.14
CA VAL A 604 4.60 8.65 18.08
C VAL A 604 3.72 9.66 17.33
N THR A 605 2.47 9.80 17.76
CA THR A 605 1.49 10.69 17.14
C THR A 605 1.00 11.74 18.14
N PHE A 606 1.31 13.02 17.92
CA PHE A 606 0.91 14.15 18.76
C PHE A 606 -0.25 14.92 18.16
N ASP A 607 -1.31 15.10 18.95
CA ASP A 607 -2.55 15.77 18.54
C ASP A 607 -3.49 15.94 19.76
N ASP A 608 -4.74 16.31 19.48
CA ASP A 608 -5.84 16.55 20.39
C ASP A 608 -6.82 15.36 20.51
N SER A 609 -8.13 15.64 20.54
CA SER A 609 -9.19 14.64 20.64
C SER A 609 -9.24 13.70 19.44
N ILE A 610 -8.88 14.15 18.23
CA ILE A 610 -8.97 13.34 17.00
C ILE A 610 -8.06 12.10 17.11
N THR A 611 -6.84 12.29 17.60
CA THR A 611 -5.93 11.18 17.89
C THR A 611 -6.28 10.47 19.20
N TRP A 612 -6.72 11.20 20.23
CA TRP A 612 -7.10 10.60 21.52
C TRP A 612 -8.21 9.55 21.37
N TYR A 613 -9.13 9.72 20.42
CA TYR A 613 -10.27 8.83 20.23
C TYR A 613 -9.88 7.40 19.78
N ASP A 614 -8.66 7.14 19.27
CA ASP A 614 -8.27 5.77 18.89
C ASP A 614 -8.53 4.78 20.04
N HIS A 615 -9.35 3.76 19.78
CA HIS A 615 -9.85 2.75 20.71
C HIS A 615 -10.74 3.24 21.87
N GLN A 616 -11.04 4.54 21.95
CA GLN A 616 -11.99 5.09 22.91
C GLN A 616 -13.44 4.90 22.45
N LEU A 617 -14.38 4.97 23.38
CA LEU A 617 -15.80 5.03 23.05
C LEU A 617 -16.20 6.48 22.75
N PHE A 618 -17.00 6.67 21.70
CA PHE A 618 -17.64 7.97 21.47
C PHE A 618 -18.58 8.31 22.64
N VAL A 619 -18.52 9.56 23.08
CA VAL A 619 -19.26 10.07 24.25
C VAL A 619 -20.74 10.35 23.91
N ASP A 620 -21.57 10.56 24.92
CA ASP A 620 -23.03 10.72 24.77
C ASP A 620 -23.49 11.89 23.87
N LYS A 621 -22.63 12.89 23.65
CA LYS A 621 -22.90 14.05 22.78
C LYS A 621 -22.62 13.79 21.30
N THR A 622 -22.62 12.53 20.90
CA THR A 622 -22.35 12.08 19.54
C THR A 622 -23.55 11.33 18.99
N THR A 623 -23.65 11.20 17.67
CA THR A 623 -24.70 10.43 16.99
C THR A 623 -24.52 8.91 17.12
N MET A 624 -23.38 8.46 17.65
CA MET A 624 -23.04 7.04 17.81
C MET A 624 -22.41 6.77 19.20
N PRO A 625 -23.08 7.11 20.30
CA PRO A 625 -22.50 6.97 21.64
C PRO A 625 -22.21 5.51 21.95
N ASN A 626 -21.16 5.26 22.75
CA ASN A 626 -20.69 3.92 23.11
C ASN A 626 -20.18 3.06 21.93
N THR A 627 -20.00 3.66 20.76
CA THR A 627 -19.32 3.00 19.63
C THR A 627 -17.83 3.23 19.75
N ARG A 628 -17.02 2.16 19.60
CA ARG A 628 -15.56 2.27 19.63
C ARG A 628 -15.06 2.98 18.37
N ALA A 629 -14.27 4.02 18.57
CA ALA A 629 -13.59 4.75 17.52
C ALA A 629 -12.33 4.01 17.05
N ILE A 630 -12.17 3.89 15.74
CA ILE A 630 -11.01 3.26 15.10
C ILE A 630 -10.21 4.38 14.43
N GLY A 631 -9.27 4.94 15.18
CA GLY A 631 -8.46 6.08 14.75
C GLY A 631 -7.41 5.68 13.72
N TYR A 632 -6.75 6.68 13.13
CA TYR A 632 -5.74 6.46 12.11
C TYR A 632 -4.50 5.70 12.63
N GLN A 633 -4.28 5.75 13.95
CA GLN A 633 -3.23 5.00 14.65
C GLN A 633 -3.44 3.49 14.50
N THR A 634 -4.69 3.02 14.61
CA THR A 634 -5.05 1.61 14.36
C THR A 634 -4.67 1.19 12.94
N TYR A 635 -4.91 2.05 11.96
CA TYR A 635 -4.51 1.80 10.57
C TYR A 635 -2.99 1.84 10.39
N LEU A 636 -2.26 2.72 11.09
CA LEU A 636 -0.79 2.75 11.08
C LEU A 636 -0.19 1.47 11.67
N ARG A 637 -0.70 0.99 12.81
CA ARG A 637 -0.28 -0.30 13.39
C ARG A 637 -0.51 -1.44 12.42
N SER A 638 -1.69 -1.48 11.80
CA SER A 638 -2.08 -2.52 10.84
C SER A 638 -1.30 -2.46 9.51
N ALA A 639 -0.98 -1.27 9.02
CA ALA A 639 -0.23 -1.09 7.77
C ALA A 639 1.23 -1.51 7.93
N PHE A 640 1.85 -1.14 9.05
CA PHE A 640 3.30 -1.19 9.20
C PHE A 640 3.80 -2.25 10.20
N GLY A 641 2.91 -2.82 11.03
CA GLY A 641 3.28 -3.69 12.15
C GLY A 641 4.18 -2.97 13.17
N CYS A 642 4.03 -1.66 13.29
CA CYS A 642 4.78 -0.80 14.20
C CYS A 642 4.04 -0.61 15.52
N GLU A 643 4.77 -0.21 16.56
CA GLU A 643 4.19 0.28 17.80
C GLU A 643 3.85 1.77 17.62
N VAL A 644 2.60 2.15 17.88
CA VAL A 644 2.15 3.54 17.78
C VAL A 644 1.88 4.06 19.18
N ASN A 645 2.73 4.97 19.65
CA ASN A 645 2.49 5.71 20.88
C ASN A 645 1.53 6.87 20.60
N ASN A 646 0.30 6.72 21.07
CA ASN A 646 -0.74 7.74 20.95
C ASN A 646 -0.56 8.83 22.02
N GLN A 647 -0.13 10.02 21.59
CA GLN A 647 -0.02 11.22 22.42
C GLN A 647 -1.18 12.19 22.15
N GLY A 648 -2.39 11.70 21.92
CA GLY A 648 -3.62 12.50 21.81
C GLY A 648 -4.18 12.85 23.19
N ILE A 649 -4.58 14.10 23.40
CA ILE A 649 -5.34 14.50 24.60
C ILE A 649 -6.49 15.42 24.19
N SER A 650 -7.71 15.02 24.56
CA SER A 650 -8.93 15.73 24.22
C SER A 650 -8.92 17.21 24.63
N GLY A 651 -9.33 18.09 23.70
CA GLY A 651 -9.50 19.52 23.92
C GLY A 651 -8.21 20.36 23.93
N GLN A 652 -7.05 19.77 23.65
CA GLN A 652 -5.79 20.51 23.66
C GLN A 652 -5.55 21.32 22.39
N ASN A 653 -5.08 22.55 22.55
CA ASN A 653 -4.56 23.36 21.44
C ASN A 653 -3.06 23.11 21.19
N THR A 654 -2.53 23.71 20.12
CA THR A 654 -1.14 23.56 19.68
C THR A 654 -0.11 23.90 20.76
N LYS A 655 -0.36 24.89 21.63
CA LYS A 655 0.56 25.22 22.73
C LYS A 655 0.67 24.09 23.75
N GLN A 656 -0.47 23.48 24.11
CA GLN A 656 -0.51 22.38 25.07
C GLN A 656 0.12 21.11 24.49
N ILE A 657 -0.13 20.83 23.21
CA ILE A 657 0.52 19.74 22.48
C ILE A 657 2.03 20.00 22.42
N GLY A 658 2.44 21.23 22.11
CA GLY A 658 3.83 21.66 22.07
C GLY A 658 4.55 21.47 23.40
N ALA A 659 3.90 21.80 24.53
CA ALA A 659 4.48 21.57 25.86
C ALA A 659 4.73 20.08 26.13
N ARG A 660 3.83 19.19 25.70
CA ARG A 660 4.02 17.74 25.85
C ARG A 660 5.12 17.20 24.94
N SER A 661 5.15 17.63 23.69
CA SER A 661 6.21 17.30 22.72
C SER A 661 7.60 17.69 23.24
N LYS A 662 7.73 18.90 23.80
CA LYS A 662 8.98 19.39 24.43
C LYS A 662 9.44 18.55 25.62
N ALA A 663 8.49 18.01 26.39
CA ALA A 663 8.80 17.14 27.53
C ALA A 663 9.05 15.67 27.12
N PHE A 664 8.76 15.29 25.88
CA PHE A 664 8.85 13.92 25.40
C PHE A 664 10.27 13.55 24.96
N ASP A 665 10.66 12.30 25.20
CA ASP A 665 11.92 11.71 24.74
C ASP A 665 11.67 10.86 23.48
N TYR A 666 12.28 11.28 22.37
CA TYR A 666 12.12 10.64 21.07
C TYR A 666 13.24 9.64 20.74
N SER A 667 14.17 9.35 21.67
CA SER A 667 15.38 8.57 21.38
C SER A 667 15.11 7.18 20.77
N ASP A 668 14.03 6.52 21.20
CA ASP A 668 13.63 5.19 20.72
C ASP A 668 12.64 5.23 19.55
N TYR A 669 12.30 6.42 19.04
CA TYR A 669 11.26 6.61 18.03
C TYR A 669 11.84 6.80 16.63
N SER A 670 11.22 6.14 15.65
CA SER A 670 11.62 6.20 14.24
C SER A 670 10.91 7.30 13.44
N LEU A 671 9.79 7.81 13.96
CA LEU A 671 8.93 8.82 13.33
C LEU A 671 8.05 9.50 14.39
N ALA A 672 7.88 10.81 14.25
CA ALA A 672 6.85 11.58 14.95
C ALA A 672 5.89 12.25 13.94
N THR A 673 4.59 12.23 14.21
CA THR A 673 3.62 13.02 13.45
C THR A 673 2.97 14.09 14.34
N PHE A 674 2.75 15.27 13.78
CA PHE A 674 2.04 16.37 14.42
C PHE A 674 0.77 16.68 13.65
N PHE A 675 -0.38 16.42 14.26
CA PHE A 675 -1.70 16.76 13.76
C PHE A 675 -2.26 17.72 14.80
N ALA A 676 -2.43 19.02 14.50
CA ALA A 676 -2.91 19.99 15.50
C ALA A 676 -3.54 21.19 14.80
N GLY A 677 -4.36 21.96 15.53
CA GLY A 677 -4.93 23.22 15.07
C GLY A 677 -6.45 23.31 15.18
N VAL A 678 -7.17 22.19 15.29
CA VAL A 678 -8.64 22.20 15.39
C VAL A 678 -9.11 22.91 16.66
N ASN A 679 -8.48 22.63 17.80
CA ASN A 679 -8.79 23.32 19.05
C ASN A 679 -8.25 24.75 19.10
N ASP A 680 -7.21 25.10 18.33
CA ASP A 680 -6.80 26.50 18.19
C ASP A 680 -7.91 27.33 17.51
N PHE A 681 -8.54 26.77 16.47
CA PHE A 681 -9.76 27.34 15.88
C PHE A 681 -10.91 27.36 16.89
N GLY A 682 -11.24 26.23 17.51
CA GLY A 682 -12.37 26.11 18.45
C GLY A 682 -12.26 27.01 19.69
N GLN A 683 -11.05 27.41 20.06
CA GLN A 683 -10.78 28.32 21.18
C GLN A 683 -10.53 29.77 20.73
N SER A 684 -10.77 30.09 19.44
CA SER A 684 -10.53 31.43 18.87
C SER A 684 -9.12 31.95 19.13
N ARG A 685 -8.11 31.09 19.06
CA ARG A 685 -6.72 31.46 19.30
C ARG A 685 -6.22 32.37 18.18
N ALA A 686 -5.44 33.39 18.54
CA ALA A 686 -4.79 34.24 17.55
C ALA A 686 -3.86 33.42 16.65
N ILE A 687 -4.00 33.56 15.33
CA ILE A 687 -3.22 32.80 14.35
C ILE A 687 -1.73 33.16 14.45
N GLY A 688 -1.42 34.46 14.57
CA GLY A 688 -0.05 34.97 14.58
C GLY A 688 0.60 34.95 13.19
N THR A 689 1.92 35.10 13.17
CA THR A 689 2.71 35.17 11.94
C THR A 689 3.81 34.12 11.96
N VAL A 690 4.11 33.51 10.82
CA VAL A 690 5.29 32.67 10.67
C VAL A 690 6.53 33.55 10.68
N GLN A 691 7.48 33.21 11.55
CA GLN A 691 8.74 33.93 11.75
C GLN A 691 9.90 33.14 11.16
N ALA A 692 11.05 33.79 10.95
CA ALA A 692 12.26 33.11 10.49
C ALA A 692 12.76 32.07 11.52
N ILE A 693 13.47 31.04 11.05
CA ILE A 693 14.09 30.02 11.91
C ILE A 693 15.03 30.69 12.92
N GLY A 694 14.95 30.28 14.18
CA GLY A 694 15.73 30.79 15.30
C GLY A 694 15.17 32.05 15.96
N SER A 695 14.01 32.54 15.52
CA SER A 695 13.35 33.70 16.13
C SER A 695 12.77 33.39 17.51
N SER A 696 12.42 34.45 18.27
CA SER A 696 11.58 34.29 19.45
C SER A 696 10.13 34.12 19.02
N PHE A 697 9.52 32.98 19.35
CA PHE A 697 8.14 32.66 18.96
C PHE A 697 7.15 32.98 20.09
N ASP A 698 6.06 33.69 19.77
CA ASP A 698 4.96 33.88 20.72
C ASP A 698 4.08 32.62 20.76
N GLU A 699 4.32 31.78 21.74
CA GLU A 699 3.56 30.54 21.96
C GLU A 699 2.08 30.79 22.32
N ASN A 700 1.64 32.03 22.55
CA ASN A 700 0.22 32.36 22.69
C ASN A 700 -0.52 32.44 21.35
N THR A 701 0.21 32.46 20.24
CA THR A 701 -0.34 32.35 18.89
C THR A 701 -0.23 30.93 18.36
N TYR A 702 -1.06 30.57 17.37
CA TYR A 702 -0.99 29.27 16.70
C TYR A 702 0.37 29.06 15.99
N CYS A 703 0.79 30.02 15.15
CA CYS A 703 2.06 29.94 14.43
C CYS A 703 3.25 29.84 15.39
N GLY A 704 3.31 30.71 16.40
CA GLY A 704 4.42 30.73 17.34
C GLY A 704 4.49 29.46 18.20
N ALA A 705 3.35 28.92 18.64
CA ALA A 705 3.32 27.65 19.36
C ALA A 705 3.84 26.48 18.50
N TYR A 706 3.39 26.40 17.24
CA TYR A 706 3.79 25.33 16.34
C TYR A 706 5.28 25.42 15.97
N GLN A 707 5.79 26.61 15.65
CA GLN A 707 7.22 26.81 15.36
C GLN A 707 8.10 26.49 16.58
N SER A 708 7.69 26.93 17.76
CA SER A 708 8.41 26.64 19.00
C SER A 708 8.46 25.13 19.31
N MET A 709 7.37 24.41 19.04
CA MET A 709 7.33 22.95 19.16
C MET A 709 8.29 22.27 18.16
N LEU A 710 8.24 22.64 16.87
CA LEU A 710 9.07 22.01 15.84
C LEU A 710 10.57 22.28 16.06
N GLU A 711 10.94 23.52 16.41
CA GLU A 711 12.34 23.84 16.64
C GLU A 711 12.95 23.09 17.83
N ASP A 712 12.18 22.89 18.90
CA ASP A 712 12.65 22.12 20.04
C ASP A 712 12.96 20.67 19.64
N VAL A 713 12.03 20.01 18.93
CA VAL A 713 12.21 18.61 18.51
C VAL A 713 13.38 18.48 17.53
N LEU A 714 13.47 19.36 16.53
CA LEU A 714 14.56 19.34 15.55
C LEU A 714 15.94 19.60 16.19
N LYS A 715 16.01 20.45 17.24
CA LYS A 715 17.25 20.72 17.97
C LYS A 715 17.68 19.54 18.83
N ARG A 716 16.73 18.88 19.52
CA ARG A 716 17.03 17.74 20.41
C ARG A 716 17.23 16.43 19.65
N PHE A 717 16.53 16.22 18.54
CA PHE A 717 16.52 14.97 17.76
C PHE A 717 16.67 15.23 16.25
N PRO A 718 17.85 15.66 15.79
CA PRO A 718 18.05 16.16 14.42
C PRO A 718 17.88 15.10 13.32
N THR A 719 17.92 13.81 13.66
CA THR A 719 17.73 12.70 12.71
C THR A 719 16.34 12.07 12.79
N LEU A 720 15.48 12.52 13.70
CA LEU A 720 14.12 12.02 13.82
C LEU A 720 13.33 12.42 12.58
N ARG A 721 12.65 11.46 11.96
CA ARG A 721 11.70 11.78 10.89
C ARG A 721 10.46 12.44 11.50
N ILE A 722 10.03 13.54 10.91
CA ILE A 722 8.85 14.29 11.34
C ILE A 722 7.90 14.43 10.15
N GLY A 723 6.60 14.26 10.38
CA GLY A 723 5.55 14.57 9.41
C GLY A 723 4.49 15.49 10.01
N ILE A 724 4.05 16.50 9.24
CA ILE A 724 2.96 17.40 9.63
C ILE A 724 1.67 16.94 8.96
N ILE A 725 0.60 16.77 9.73
CA ILE A 725 -0.74 16.49 9.21
C ILE A 725 -1.58 17.74 9.42
N ILE A 726 -1.96 18.38 8.32
CA ILE A 726 -2.85 19.53 8.32
C ILE A 726 -4.27 19.01 8.53
N PRO A 727 -5.06 19.58 9.45
CA PRO A 727 -6.41 19.12 9.70
C PRO A 727 -7.34 19.15 8.49
N TYR A 728 -8.26 18.19 8.43
CA TYR A 728 -9.39 18.22 7.51
C TYR A 728 -10.33 19.39 7.83
N LYS A 729 -11.27 19.69 6.91
CA LYS A 729 -12.29 20.72 7.15
C LYS A 729 -13.12 20.37 8.38
N VAL A 730 -13.26 21.32 9.28
CA VAL A 730 -14.08 21.22 10.49
C VAL A 730 -14.97 22.45 10.62
N TRP A 731 -16.09 22.32 11.33
CA TRP A 731 -17.09 23.39 11.43
C TRP A 731 -17.42 23.73 12.87
N ASN A 732 -17.68 25.01 13.14
CA ASN A 732 -18.26 25.50 14.38
C ASN A 732 -19.21 26.66 14.11
N THR A 733 -20.50 26.45 14.35
CA THR A 733 -21.57 27.42 14.05
C THR A 733 -21.48 28.69 14.89
N GLN A 734 -20.84 28.65 16.06
CA GLN A 734 -20.60 29.83 16.89
C GLN A 734 -19.43 30.69 16.41
N LEU A 735 -18.56 30.13 15.55
CA LEU A 735 -17.35 30.79 15.04
C LEU A 735 -17.43 31.11 13.54
N GLY A 736 -18.64 31.19 12.99
CA GLY A 736 -18.86 31.51 11.57
C GLY A 736 -18.84 30.31 10.63
N GLY A 737 -18.89 29.08 11.16
CA GLY A 737 -18.98 27.85 10.38
C GLY A 737 -17.62 27.20 10.13
N LEU A 738 -17.24 27.06 8.86
CA LEU A 738 -16.02 26.37 8.44
C LEU A 738 -14.75 27.02 9.04
N MET A 739 -13.82 26.20 9.53
CA MET A 739 -12.50 26.65 9.98
C MET A 739 -11.81 27.49 8.90
N PRO A 740 -11.31 28.70 9.21
CA PRO A 740 -10.66 29.56 8.22
C PRO A 740 -9.45 28.88 7.57
N ARG A 741 -9.33 29.02 6.25
CA ARG A 741 -8.19 28.49 5.46
C ARG A 741 -6.85 29.00 5.96
N GLU A 742 -6.81 30.16 6.61
CA GLU A 742 -5.58 30.75 7.15
C GLU A 742 -4.84 29.81 8.13
N PHE A 743 -5.54 29.02 8.94
CA PHE A 743 -4.90 28.00 9.80
C PHE A 743 -4.10 26.97 8.99
N THR A 744 -4.65 26.56 7.84
CA THR A 744 -4.03 25.61 6.91
C THR A 744 -2.86 26.25 6.16
N ASP A 745 -3.06 27.44 5.59
CA ASP A 745 -2.04 28.13 4.80
C ASP A 745 -0.79 28.41 5.65
N LYS A 746 -0.97 28.78 6.93
CA LYS A 746 0.14 28.97 7.86
C LYS A 746 0.89 27.68 8.20
N LEU A 747 0.21 26.54 8.27
CA LEU A 747 0.87 25.26 8.50
C LEU A 747 1.68 24.80 7.28
N VAL A 748 1.18 25.07 6.07
CA VAL A 748 1.94 24.87 4.82
C VAL A 748 3.18 25.76 4.79
N GLU A 749 3.03 27.03 5.16
CA GLU A 749 4.15 27.98 5.24
C GLU A 749 5.23 27.49 6.24
N ILE A 750 4.82 27.03 7.43
CA ILE A 750 5.71 26.43 8.43
C ILE A 750 6.40 25.18 7.89
N ALA A 751 5.65 24.23 7.31
CA ALA A 751 6.19 22.98 6.80
C ALA A 751 7.27 23.22 5.73
N LYS A 752 7.01 24.16 4.80
CA LYS A 752 7.97 24.59 3.77
C LYS A 752 9.20 25.25 4.38
N LEU A 753 9.02 26.14 5.36
CA LEU A 753 10.12 26.82 6.04
C LEU A 753 11.12 25.82 6.66
N TYR A 754 10.63 24.76 7.30
CA TYR A 754 11.48 23.75 7.94
C TYR A 754 11.85 22.57 7.03
N SER A 755 11.42 22.56 5.76
CA SER A 755 11.59 21.43 4.85
C SER A 755 11.04 20.10 5.40
N ILE A 756 9.91 20.17 6.11
CA ILE A 756 9.23 19.02 6.71
C ILE A 756 8.11 18.56 5.76
N PRO A 757 8.01 17.26 5.44
CA PRO A 757 6.90 16.74 4.64
C PRO A 757 5.57 16.97 5.36
N TYR A 758 4.53 17.31 4.61
CA TYR A 758 3.19 17.55 5.14
C TYR A 758 2.10 16.86 4.32
N LEU A 759 0.99 16.51 4.97
CA LEU A 759 -0.23 16.00 4.36
C LEU A 759 -1.36 17.02 4.51
N ASN A 760 -1.98 17.43 3.40
CA ASN A 760 -3.04 18.44 3.40
C ASN A 760 -4.45 17.83 3.40
N LEU A 761 -4.91 17.31 4.54
CA LEU A 761 -6.27 16.75 4.64
C LEU A 761 -7.36 17.80 4.42
N TYR A 762 -7.07 19.09 4.65
CA TYR A 762 -8.05 20.16 4.44
C TYR A 762 -8.56 20.19 3.00
N ASP A 763 -7.68 20.01 2.02
CA ASP A 763 -8.02 20.04 0.60
C ASP A 763 -8.16 18.65 -0.02
N GLU A 764 -7.48 17.63 0.51
CA GLU A 764 -7.34 16.33 -0.15
C GLU A 764 -8.25 15.24 0.43
N ALA A 765 -8.73 15.37 1.67
CA ALA A 765 -9.46 14.30 2.37
C ALA A 765 -10.88 14.03 1.83
N GLN A 766 -11.35 14.82 0.86
CA GLN A 766 -12.71 14.77 0.31
C GLN A 766 -13.82 15.03 1.35
N ILE A 767 -13.48 15.61 2.50
CA ILE A 767 -14.44 16.02 3.54
C ILE A 767 -14.88 17.46 3.27
N ASN A 768 -16.18 17.67 3.09
CA ASN A 768 -16.75 18.97 2.69
C ASN A 768 -18.22 19.13 3.13
N GLU A 769 -18.81 20.28 2.82
CA GLU A 769 -20.18 20.65 3.25
C GLU A 769 -21.24 19.62 2.82
N VAL A 770 -21.04 18.93 1.69
CA VAL A 770 -22.02 17.99 1.12
C VAL A 770 -22.06 16.67 1.90
N ASN A 771 -20.94 16.24 2.49
CA ASN A 771 -20.82 14.92 3.11
C ASN A 771 -20.47 14.95 4.60
N LYS A 772 -20.30 16.13 5.21
CA LYS A 772 -19.95 16.24 6.64
C LYS A 772 -20.95 15.53 7.57
N ASP A 773 -22.25 15.59 7.27
CA ASP A 773 -23.26 15.02 8.18
C ASP A 773 -23.26 13.49 8.23
N VAL A 774 -22.66 12.83 7.23
CA VAL A 774 -22.47 11.37 7.20
C VAL A 774 -21.09 10.94 7.69
N LEU A 775 -20.13 11.85 7.84
CA LEU A 775 -18.74 11.54 8.19
C LEU A 775 -18.35 11.98 9.62
N PHE A 776 -19.11 12.90 10.22
CA PHE A 776 -18.88 13.36 11.59
C PHE A 776 -19.77 12.62 12.58
N VAL A 777 -19.25 12.47 13.80
CA VAL A 777 -19.98 11.84 14.90
C VAL A 777 -20.57 12.88 15.87
N ASP A 778 -20.09 14.13 15.86
CA ASP A 778 -20.63 15.17 16.74
C ASP A 778 -22.11 15.44 16.46
N ASP A 779 -22.94 15.39 17.49
CA ASP A 779 -24.36 15.70 17.37
C ASP A 779 -24.55 17.22 17.41
N THR A 780 -24.78 17.83 16.24
CA THR A 780 -24.94 19.27 16.10
C THR A 780 -26.19 19.84 16.78
N SER A 781 -27.11 18.98 17.27
CA SER A 781 -28.20 19.40 18.14
C SER A 781 -27.76 19.62 19.59
N GLN A 782 -26.64 19.03 20.00
CA GLN A 782 -26.08 19.08 21.36
C GLN A 782 -24.81 19.90 21.48
N VAL A 783 -24.02 20.00 20.40
CA VAL A 783 -22.78 20.78 20.36
C VAL A 783 -22.74 21.69 19.13
N PRO A 784 -22.07 22.85 19.20
CA PRO A 784 -22.05 23.81 18.09
C PRO A 784 -21.05 23.45 16.98
N TYR A 785 -20.35 22.31 17.09
CA TYR A 785 -19.21 21.97 16.24
C TYR A 785 -19.31 20.57 15.63
N GLN A 786 -18.58 20.39 14.52
CA GLN A 786 -18.29 19.11 13.86
C GLN A 786 -16.76 19.02 13.70
N TYR A 787 -16.12 18.39 14.68
CA TYR A 787 -14.66 18.23 14.81
C TYR A 787 -14.24 16.77 14.68
N HIS A 788 -15.04 15.85 15.20
CA HIS A 788 -14.72 14.44 15.34
C HIS A 788 -15.41 13.59 14.28
N LEU A 789 -14.61 12.80 13.59
CA LEU A 789 -15.08 11.86 12.57
C LEU A 789 -15.70 10.62 13.21
N ASN A 790 -16.67 10.02 12.52
CA ASN A 790 -17.07 8.66 12.79
C ASN A 790 -16.06 7.68 12.17
N ASN A 791 -16.28 6.37 12.32
CA ASN A 791 -15.34 5.36 11.81
C ASN A 791 -15.18 5.37 10.29
N GLU A 792 -16.18 5.82 9.53
CA GLU A 792 -16.05 5.97 8.07
C GLU A 792 -15.17 7.18 7.71
N GLY A 793 -15.36 8.31 8.39
CA GLY A 793 -14.47 9.47 8.27
C GLY A 793 -13.03 9.12 8.67
N TYR A 794 -12.81 8.41 9.79
CA TYR A 794 -11.48 7.92 10.17
C TYR A 794 -10.88 7.02 9.10
N ARG A 795 -11.65 6.07 8.54
CA ARG A 795 -11.20 5.21 7.44
C ARG A 795 -10.71 6.02 6.25
N MET A 796 -11.43 7.09 5.87
CA MET A 796 -11.05 7.97 4.77
C MET A 796 -9.70 8.64 5.04
N ILE A 797 -9.57 9.38 6.15
CA ILE A 797 -8.33 10.10 6.45
C ILE A 797 -7.14 9.16 6.67
N SER A 798 -7.39 7.95 7.20
CA SER A 798 -6.36 6.96 7.44
C SER A 798 -5.70 6.48 6.15
N SER A 799 -6.43 6.42 5.03
CA SER A 799 -5.84 6.06 3.73
C SER A 799 -4.76 7.05 3.29
N TYR A 800 -5.02 8.34 3.50
CA TYR A 800 -4.07 9.42 3.22
C TYR A 800 -2.91 9.40 4.21
N ILE A 801 -3.19 9.26 5.52
CA ILE A 801 -2.17 9.28 6.57
C ILE A 801 -1.20 8.10 6.46
N VAL A 802 -1.69 6.88 6.20
CA VAL A 802 -0.82 5.71 6.00
C VAL A 802 0.05 5.90 4.75
N SER A 803 -0.53 6.38 3.64
CA SER A 803 0.23 6.67 2.42
C SER A 803 1.34 7.68 2.67
N PHE A 804 1.02 8.75 3.39
CA PHE A 804 1.95 9.80 3.79
C PHE A 804 3.07 9.27 4.69
N VAL A 805 2.75 8.45 5.70
CA VAL A 805 3.77 7.82 6.55
C VAL A 805 4.69 6.91 5.73
N ASN A 806 4.14 6.14 4.80
CA ASN A 806 4.95 5.31 3.90
C ASN A 806 5.91 6.17 3.05
N GLN A 807 5.46 7.33 2.57
CA GLN A 807 6.30 8.26 1.84
C GLN A 807 7.46 8.80 2.69
N ILE A 808 7.21 9.13 3.97
CA ILE A 808 8.25 9.66 4.88
C ILE A 808 9.36 8.64 5.15
N ILE A 809 9.01 7.36 5.29
CA ILE A 809 9.98 6.29 5.60
C ILE A 809 10.65 5.69 4.36
N GLY A 810 10.14 6.03 3.17
CA GLY A 810 10.53 5.49 1.85
C GLY A 810 10.23 4.01 1.69
#